data_AF-A0A853R5S2-F1
#
_entry.id   AF-A0A853R5S2-F1
#
_cell.length_a   1.000
_cell.length_b   1.000
_cell.length_c   1.000
_cell.angle_alpha   90.00
_cell.angle_beta   90.00
_cell.angle_gamma   90.00
#
_symmetry.space_group_name_H-M   'P 1'
#
loop_
_entity.id
_entity.type
_entity.pdbx_description
1 polymer ?
#
loop_
_entity_poly.entity_id
_entity_poly.type
_entity_poly.pdbx_seq_one_letter_code
_entity_poly.pdbx_strand_id
1 'polypeptide(L)'
;MRSTTGVSPFCAPCENRTHWIEIIIRDEFNKPFEGITGTITDSAKHEFPIVLGEAPILLKTLAPGPVTLTLDAEQWLRESQGKLRTPNNKADPTLDFAKQYQDHLGNSASFLNVTSGDLTELTPEQALPVRHQKGQADACNLLTDKSYVLKVIGFNFITLRVGMFFDGTANNSYSAQWGKTQLENYYQTWKMKYKVDCDIISRKTGRLKNDIPATHLSSECFDYPKKDNFFISLFKNDEGEVETVAGSATNELTNVQKLFELYSQDKYLSDLNVFTHAEYVTGIGTGNSKNIEPADESTFGQGLGIGQYGVTAKVTTGVKQLSDNMHMVVSQIFAQLGDDVDGINKIQFDVFGFSRGAAAARHFINVVLDGEQSEFAQAFSEACQKSGVPLAYGFDWDEADEAKANCEITFAGLFDTVASVVDLLSFDFSTHHDNGDVRLWLDPQRVRRAVHLTADPSIECRYNFSLNHLNSVDSAAHFHEFVLPGAHSDIGGGYHSRLSYNKSDYLLPILEKKLVKRASRSFSDRWDKDRAEQYVRRKLAEYKQRDLATGWQESDYTEPEIEFINHSKKEGGRVVGRLYIQRKVEGELSRLYLRLMYGLAEFHGVPITDDNGFLWQDPDRGSYRVMDFPAQSNNSLAANFKALNQKVLDMAKQGQYAKLESEFDAKRKQELMQLNLFHHSSDDSFALKPLWDESQGCYKRSSYSCEKGK
;
A
#
# COMPACT_ATOMS: atom_id res chain seq x y z
N MET A 1 54.77 -45.90 -50.40
CA MET A 1 55.31 -45.34 -49.15
C MET A 1 54.84 -46.24 -48.01
N ARG A 2 55.75 -46.94 -47.33
CA ARG A 2 55.45 -47.77 -46.15
C ARG A 2 55.84 -46.99 -44.91
N SER A 3 54.90 -46.82 -43.98
CA SER A 3 55.11 -46.20 -42.68
C SER A 3 56.24 -46.91 -41.92
N THR A 4 57.19 -46.14 -41.40
CA THR A 4 58.38 -46.57 -40.66
C THR A 4 58.09 -47.04 -39.23
N THR A 5 56.83 -47.07 -38.79
CA THR A 5 56.45 -47.48 -37.41
C THR A 5 55.63 -48.77 -37.32
N GLY A 6 55.27 -49.39 -38.45
CA GLY A 6 54.54 -50.67 -38.44
C GLY A 6 53.08 -50.60 -37.92
N VAL A 7 52.52 -49.42 -37.73
CA VAL A 7 51.13 -49.25 -37.27
C VAL A 7 50.21 -49.05 -38.48
N SER A 8 49.16 -49.88 -38.56
CA SER A 8 48.08 -49.77 -39.54
C SER A 8 47.37 -48.42 -39.41
N PRO A 9 46.96 -47.75 -40.52
CA PRO A 9 46.10 -46.56 -40.45
C PRO A 9 44.69 -46.86 -39.87
N PHE A 10 44.40 -48.13 -39.56
CA PHE A 10 43.17 -48.59 -38.88
C PHE A 10 43.40 -48.98 -37.40
N CYS A 11 44.58 -48.76 -36.82
CA CYS A 11 44.78 -48.92 -35.38
C CYS A 11 44.35 -47.65 -34.64
N ALA A 12 43.13 -47.66 -34.09
CA ALA A 12 42.84 -46.84 -32.91
C ALA A 12 43.68 -47.39 -31.74
N PRO A 13 44.28 -46.55 -30.87
CA PRO A 13 44.91 -47.05 -29.66
C PRO A 13 43.88 -47.87 -28.90
N CYS A 14 44.21 -49.11 -28.54
CA CYS A 14 43.44 -49.88 -27.57
C CYS A 14 43.69 -49.23 -26.20
N GLU A 15 43.07 -48.07 -25.94
CA GLU A 15 43.12 -47.45 -24.61
C GLU A 15 42.49 -48.42 -23.62
N ASN A 16 43.31 -48.86 -22.66
CA ASN A 16 42.92 -49.89 -21.72
C ASN A 16 41.96 -49.25 -20.69
N ARG A 17 40.65 -49.29 -20.99
CA ARG A 17 39.56 -48.72 -20.16
C ARG A 17 39.34 -49.52 -18.88
N THR A 18 40.33 -49.50 -18.01
CA THR A 18 40.38 -50.26 -16.74
C THR A 18 40.45 -49.35 -15.52
N HIS A 19 40.47 -48.03 -15.72
CA HIS A 19 40.53 -47.05 -14.66
C HIS A 19 39.14 -46.72 -14.14
N TRP A 20 39.09 -46.23 -12.90
CA TRP A 20 37.84 -45.99 -12.20
C TRP A 20 37.78 -44.59 -11.59
N ILE A 21 36.58 -44.14 -11.23
CA ILE A 21 36.39 -42.96 -10.38
C ILE A 21 35.18 -43.19 -9.49
N GLU A 22 35.24 -42.67 -8.26
CA GLU A 22 34.13 -42.69 -7.33
C GLU A 22 33.83 -41.26 -6.84
N ILE A 23 32.58 -40.80 -6.99
CA ILE A 23 32.21 -39.43 -6.64
C ILE A 23 30.94 -39.45 -5.77
N ILE A 24 30.98 -38.70 -4.67
CA ILE A 24 29.82 -38.37 -3.86
C ILE A 24 29.67 -36.84 -3.84
N ILE A 25 28.45 -36.36 -4.01
CA ILE A 25 28.12 -34.92 -3.99
C ILE A 25 27.11 -34.68 -2.87
N ARG A 26 27.40 -33.72 -1.99
CA ARG A 26 26.59 -33.41 -0.81
C ARG A 26 26.53 -31.91 -0.59
N ASP A 27 25.48 -31.43 0.06
CA ASP A 27 25.42 -30.05 0.55
C ASP A 27 26.21 -29.89 1.87
N GLU A 28 26.14 -28.72 2.49
CA GLU A 28 26.82 -28.42 3.77
C GLU A 28 26.19 -29.08 5.00
N PHE A 29 25.05 -29.76 4.86
CA PHE A 29 24.38 -30.55 5.90
C PHE A 29 24.50 -32.06 5.66
N ASN A 30 25.40 -32.47 4.76
CA ASN A 30 25.61 -33.85 4.32
C ASN A 30 24.35 -34.49 3.70
N LYS A 31 23.49 -33.70 3.07
CA LYS A 31 22.33 -34.21 2.33
C LYS A 31 22.69 -34.44 0.87
N PRO A 32 22.22 -35.55 0.26
CA PRO A 32 22.45 -35.82 -1.14
C PRO A 32 21.65 -34.84 -2.01
N PHE A 33 22.04 -34.77 -3.28
CA PHE A 33 21.23 -34.22 -4.36
C PHE A 33 20.62 -35.41 -5.11
N GLU A 34 19.30 -35.40 -5.33
CA GLU A 34 18.59 -36.55 -5.89
C GLU A 34 17.99 -36.22 -7.25
N GLY A 35 18.09 -37.16 -8.19
CA GLY A 35 17.39 -37.09 -9.48
C GLY A 35 17.99 -36.14 -10.51
N ILE A 36 19.10 -35.47 -10.20
CA ILE A 36 19.81 -34.60 -11.14
C ILE A 36 20.59 -35.44 -12.15
N THR A 37 20.31 -35.27 -13.43
CA THR A 37 21.06 -35.93 -14.50
C THR A 37 22.36 -35.20 -14.81
N GLY A 38 23.36 -35.91 -15.31
CA GLY A 38 24.60 -35.31 -15.78
C GLY A 38 25.45 -36.30 -16.56
N THR A 39 26.66 -35.86 -16.91
CA THR A 39 27.63 -36.62 -17.67
C THR A 39 28.99 -36.54 -17.02
N ILE A 40 29.65 -37.68 -16.92
CA ILE A 40 31.07 -37.78 -16.64
C ILE A 40 31.80 -37.98 -17.97
N THR A 41 32.79 -37.16 -18.28
CA THR A 41 33.60 -37.25 -19.49
C THR A 41 35.04 -37.59 -19.13
N ASP A 42 35.58 -38.67 -19.70
CA ASP A 42 36.98 -39.06 -19.48
C ASP A 42 37.97 -38.28 -20.36
N SER A 43 39.27 -38.53 -20.15
CA SER A 43 40.36 -37.87 -20.90
C SER A 43 40.32 -38.13 -22.40
N ALA A 44 39.69 -39.24 -22.82
CA ALA A 44 39.51 -39.65 -24.20
C ALA A 44 38.15 -39.20 -24.79
N LYS A 45 37.42 -38.34 -24.08
CA LYS A 45 36.12 -37.77 -24.48
C LYS A 45 34.98 -38.79 -24.56
N HIS A 46 35.08 -39.91 -23.86
CA HIS A 46 33.94 -40.79 -23.67
C HIS A 46 33.01 -40.23 -22.60
N GLU A 47 31.72 -40.25 -22.88
CA GLU A 47 30.68 -39.72 -22.00
C GLU A 47 29.93 -40.86 -21.30
N PHE A 48 29.72 -40.70 -20.00
CA PHE A 48 29.04 -41.64 -19.14
C PHE A 48 27.87 -40.92 -18.45
N PRO A 49 26.62 -41.25 -18.79
CA PRO A 49 25.47 -40.62 -18.16
C PRO A 49 25.36 -41.06 -16.70
N ILE A 50 25.02 -40.12 -15.83
CA ILE A 50 24.89 -40.33 -14.39
C ILE A 50 23.59 -39.69 -13.89
N VAL A 51 23.15 -40.12 -12.72
CA VAL A 51 22.07 -39.50 -11.96
C VAL A 51 22.55 -39.38 -10.52
N LEU A 52 22.40 -38.19 -9.92
CA LEU A 52 22.76 -37.97 -8.53
C LEU A 52 21.77 -38.67 -7.59
N GLY A 53 22.28 -39.13 -6.45
CA GLY A 53 21.48 -39.73 -5.38
C GLY A 53 22.31 -39.96 -4.12
N GLU A 54 21.75 -40.74 -3.19
CA GLU A 54 22.43 -41.07 -1.92
C GLU A 54 23.68 -41.95 -2.14
N ALA A 55 23.64 -42.84 -3.12
CA ALA A 55 24.75 -43.75 -3.42
C ALA A 55 25.90 -43.06 -4.17
N PRO A 56 27.17 -43.49 -3.96
CA PRO A 56 28.30 -42.99 -4.74
C PRO A 56 28.17 -43.35 -6.22
N ILE A 57 28.60 -42.43 -7.08
CA ILE A 57 28.76 -42.67 -8.52
C ILE A 57 30.09 -43.40 -8.70
N LEU A 58 30.04 -44.69 -9.05
CA LEU A 58 31.22 -45.52 -9.29
C LEU A 58 31.28 -45.97 -10.76
N LEU A 59 32.27 -45.48 -11.50
CA LEU A 59 32.57 -45.92 -12.88
C LEU A 59 33.90 -46.67 -12.89
N LYS A 60 34.00 -47.78 -13.63
CA LYS A 60 35.18 -48.67 -13.64
C LYS A 60 35.82 -48.89 -15.01
N THR A 61 35.35 -48.17 -16.04
CA THR A 61 35.73 -48.38 -17.43
C THR A 61 36.14 -47.08 -18.12
N LEU A 62 36.97 -46.29 -17.45
CA LEU A 62 37.43 -44.98 -17.91
C LEU A 62 38.82 -45.06 -18.56
N ALA A 63 39.12 -44.15 -19.49
CA ALA A 63 40.49 -43.86 -19.92
C ALA A 63 41.29 -43.15 -18.80
N PRO A 64 42.60 -43.38 -18.67
CA PRO A 64 43.40 -42.76 -17.62
C PRO A 64 43.49 -41.23 -17.80
N GLY A 65 43.40 -40.48 -16.70
CA GLY A 65 43.69 -39.05 -16.68
C GLY A 65 42.58 -38.19 -16.06
N PRO A 66 42.48 -36.91 -16.47
CA PRO A 66 41.46 -35.99 -16.00
C PRO A 66 40.05 -36.43 -16.36
N VAL A 67 39.13 -36.17 -15.45
CA VAL A 67 37.71 -36.43 -15.59
C VAL A 67 36.95 -35.12 -15.42
N THR A 68 35.96 -34.88 -16.27
CA THR A 68 35.04 -33.74 -16.13
C THR A 68 33.67 -34.24 -15.70
N LEU A 69 33.07 -33.58 -14.71
CA LEU A 69 31.69 -33.79 -14.30
C LEU A 69 30.87 -32.56 -14.74
N THR A 70 29.81 -32.78 -15.51
CA THR A 70 28.89 -31.73 -15.95
C THR A 70 27.46 -32.19 -15.68
N LEU A 71 26.76 -31.49 -14.80
CA LEU A 71 25.35 -31.70 -14.47
C LEU A 71 24.45 -30.93 -15.44
N ASP A 72 23.21 -31.39 -15.58
CA ASP A 72 22.17 -30.66 -16.30
C ASP A 72 21.90 -29.32 -15.61
N ALA A 73 22.12 -28.21 -16.31
CA ALA A 73 22.11 -26.88 -15.70
C ALA A 73 20.75 -26.53 -15.09
N GLU A 74 19.64 -26.84 -15.75
CA GLU A 74 18.31 -26.45 -15.27
C GLU A 74 17.92 -27.21 -14.01
N GLN A 75 18.10 -28.54 -14.01
CA GLN A 75 17.85 -29.38 -12.84
C GLN A 75 18.79 -28.98 -11.69
N TRP A 76 20.08 -28.81 -12.00
CA TRP A 76 21.12 -28.54 -11.00
C TRP A 76 20.94 -27.19 -10.31
N LEU A 77 20.69 -26.13 -11.07
CA LEU A 77 20.50 -24.80 -10.49
C LEU A 77 19.23 -24.75 -9.64
N ARG A 78 18.13 -25.36 -10.09
CA ARG A 78 16.88 -25.42 -9.32
C ARG A 78 17.08 -26.12 -7.97
N GLU A 79 17.79 -27.23 -7.96
CA GLU A 79 18.00 -28.01 -6.74
C GLU A 79 19.05 -27.39 -5.82
N SER A 80 20.20 -26.96 -6.36
CA SER A 80 21.30 -26.39 -5.55
C SER A 80 20.93 -25.03 -4.93
N GLN A 81 20.00 -24.30 -5.54
CA GLN A 81 19.45 -23.04 -5.00
C GLN A 81 18.18 -23.25 -4.15
N GLY A 82 17.78 -24.50 -3.90
CA GLY A 82 16.59 -24.82 -3.12
C GLY A 82 16.65 -24.29 -1.69
N LYS A 83 15.49 -24.00 -1.09
CA LYS A 83 15.33 -23.38 0.24
C LYS A 83 16.09 -24.09 1.38
N LEU A 84 16.37 -25.38 1.23
CA LEU A 84 17.09 -26.19 2.23
C LEU A 84 18.61 -26.19 2.04
N ARG A 85 19.13 -25.68 0.91
CA ARG A 85 20.55 -25.68 0.53
C ARG A 85 21.26 -24.42 1.00
N THR A 86 21.27 -24.20 2.32
CA THR A 86 21.85 -23.00 2.94
C THR A 86 23.28 -23.24 3.43
N PRO A 87 24.11 -22.19 3.60
CA PRO A 87 25.40 -22.31 4.27
C PRO A 87 25.29 -22.85 5.70
N ASN A 88 26.29 -23.60 6.16
CA ASN A 88 26.39 -24.11 7.52
C ASN A 88 27.67 -23.63 8.20
N ASN A 89 27.63 -22.42 8.75
CA ASN A 89 28.80 -21.81 9.40
C ASN A 89 29.08 -22.37 10.82
N LYS A 90 28.27 -23.30 11.32
CA LYS A 90 28.37 -23.82 12.70
C LYS A 90 29.07 -25.18 12.79
N ALA A 91 28.97 -26.01 11.75
CA ALA A 91 29.55 -27.34 11.71
C ALA A 91 29.81 -27.77 10.26
N ASP A 92 30.68 -28.76 10.06
CA ASP A 92 30.94 -29.32 8.73
C ASP A 92 30.66 -30.85 8.72
N PRO A 93 29.38 -31.25 8.78
CA PRO A 93 28.99 -32.66 8.81
C PRO A 93 29.43 -33.41 7.56
N THR A 94 29.59 -32.73 6.43
CA THR A 94 30.04 -33.33 5.17
C THR A 94 31.54 -33.63 5.21
N LEU A 95 32.36 -32.75 5.78
CA LEU A 95 33.77 -33.04 6.05
C LEU A 95 33.93 -34.20 7.04
N ASP A 96 33.11 -34.24 8.10
CA ASP A 96 33.15 -35.33 9.07
C ASP A 96 32.71 -36.67 8.47
N PHE A 97 31.72 -36.65 7.58
CA PHE A 97 31.37 -37.80 6.74
C PHE A 97 32.54 -38.21 5.84
N ALA A 98 33.17 -37.27 5.13
CA ALA A 98 34.28 -37.56 4.22
C ALA A 98 35.49 -38.21 4.92
N LYS A 99 35.79 -37.81 6.16
CA LYS A 99 36.86 -38.43 6.98
C LYS A 99 36.58 -39.90 7.33
N GLN A 100 35.31 -40.27 7.44
CA GLN A 100 34.88 -41.63 7.82
C GLN A 100 34.58 -42.51 6.60
N TYR A 101 34.31 -41.88 5.45
CA TYR A 101 33.96 -42.57 4.23
C TYR A 101 35.13 -43.40 3.68
N GLN A 102 34.83 -44.63 3.30
CA GLN A 102 35.75 -45.55 2.63
C GLN A 102 35.22 -45.83 1.23
N ASP A 103 36.10 -45.69 0.24
CA ASP A 103 35.74 -45.97 -1.15
C ASP A 103 35.60 -47.48 -1.43
N HIS A 104 35.22 -47.84 -2.65
CA HIS A 104 35.06 -49.26 -3.03
C HIS A 104 36.34 -50.12 -2.91
N LEU A 105 37.51 -49.53 -2.66
CA LEU A 105 38.78 -50.23 -2.37
C LEU A 105 39.20 -50.13 -0.90
N GLY A 106 38.41 -49.46 -0.06
CA GLY A 106 38.70 -49.26 1.36
C GLY A 106 39.65 -48.09 1.67
N ASN A 107 39.95 -47.22 0.69
CA ASN A 107 40.77 -46.03 0.89
C ASN A 107 39.93 -44.82 1.30
N SER A 108 40.58 -43.81 1.90
CA SER A 108 39.94 -42.53 2.21
C SER A 108 39.72 -41.70 0.94
N ALA A 109 38.53 -41.11 0.82
CA ALA A 109 38.22 -40.20 -0.29
C ALA A 109 38.85 -38.81 -0.11
N SER A 110 39.12 -38.15 -1.23
CA SER A 110 39.54 -36.75 -1.26
C SER A 110 38.34 -35.84 -1.02
N PHE A 111 38.44 -34.90 -0.09
CA PHE A 111 37.39 -33.92 0.17
C PHE A 111 37.68 -32.61 -0.58
N LEU A 112 36.67 -32.06 -1.26
CA LEU A 112 36.75 -30.78 -1.96
C LEU A 112 35.51 -29.94 -1.68
N ASN A 113 35.68 -28.65 -1.42
CA ASN A 113 34.61 -27.67 -1.51
C ASN A 113 34.47 -27.24 -2.97
N VAL A 114 33.26 -27.31 -3.51
CA VAL A 114 32.97 -26.92 -4.89
C VAL A 114 31.82 -25.93 -4.93
N THR A 115 31.81 -25.07 -5.94
CA THR A 115 30.68 -24.19 -6.23
C THR A 115 29.65 -24.87 -7.13
N SER A 116 28.43 -24.35 -7.18
CA SER A 116 27.47 -24.81 -8.19
C SER A 116 27.98 -24.62 -9.61
N GLY A 117 28.74 -23.55 -9.89
CA GLY A 117 29.35 -23.29 -11.19
C GLY A 117 30.49 -24.25 -11.58
N ASP A 118 31.10 -24.95 -10.63
CA ASP A 118 32.11 -25.98 -10.93
C ASP A 118 31.51 -27.24 -11.57
N LEU A 119 30.23 -27.49 -11.31
CA LEU A 119 29.55 -28.74 -11.65
C LEU A 119 28.61 -28.63 -12.84
N THR A 120 28.51 -27.49 -13.51
CA THR A 120 27.64 -27.30 -14.68
C THR A 120 28.26 -26.37 -15.70
N GLU A 121 27.73 -26.40 -16.93
CA GLU A 121 27.95 -25.34 -17.92
C GLU A 121 26.77 -24.37 -17.87
N LEU A 122 27.05 -23.08 -17.80
CA LEU A 122 26.06 -22.01 -17.71
C LEU A 122 25.94 -21.29 -19.04
N THR A 123 24.71 -20.93 -19.44
CA THR A 123 24.52 -20.00 -20.56
C THR A 123 24.83 -18.55 -20.11
N PRO A 124 25.06 -17.61 -21.03
CA PRO A 124 25.28 -16.19 -20.69
C PRO A 124 24.16 -15.57 -19.86
N GLU A 125 22.94 -16.08 -19.99
CA GLU A 125 21.75 -15.64 -19.25
C GLU A 125 21.70 -16.21 -17.82
N GLN A 126 22.44 -17.29 -17.54
CA GLN A 126 22.50 -17.98 -16.25
C GLN A 126 23.69 -17.49 -15.44
N ALA A 127 23.60 -16.26 -14.92
CA ALA A 127 24.66 -15.69 -14.08
C ALA A 127 24.53 -16.15 -12.62
N LEU A 128 25.60 -16.70 -12.06
CA LEU A 128 25.70 -17.00 -10.62
C LEU A 128 26.37 -15.83 -9.87
N PRO A 129 26.01 -15.62 -8.58
CA PRO A 129 26.75 -14.73 -7.68
C PRO A 129 28.23 -15.11 -7.65
N VAL A 130 29.11 -14.13 -7.45
CA VAL A 130 30.57 -14.30 -7.62
C VAL A 130 31.09 -15.51 -6.84
N ARG A 131 30.70 -15.70 -5.58
CA ARG A 131 31.16 -16.82 -4.74
C ARG A 131 30.71 -18.21 -5.20
N HIS A 132 29.76 -18.29 -6.12
CA HIS A 132 29.22 -19.53 -6.69
C HIS A 132 29.65 -19.79 -8.13
N GLN A 133 30.47 -18.89 -8.71
CA GLN A 133 31.03 -19.07 -10.04
C GLN A 133 32.14 -20.13 -10.03
N LYS A 134 32.35 -20.75 -11.19
CA LYS A 134 33.38 -21.76 -11.40
C LYS A 134 34.76 -21.28 -10.93
N GLY A 135 35.45 -22.12 -10.16
CA GLY A 135 36.80 -21.87 -9.67
C GLY A 135 36.91 -20.93 -8.47
N GLN A 136 35.79 -20.61 -7.81
CA GLN A 136 35.77 -19.73 -6.63
C GLN A 136 35.83 -20.51 -5.29
N ALA A 137 35.95 -21.84 -5.35
CA ALA A 137 36.19 -22.73 -4.22
C ALA A 137 37.51 -23.51 -4.41
N ASP A 138 37.59 -24.75 -3.93
CA ASP A 138 38.77 -25.60 -4.17
C ASP A 138 38.87 -25.94 -5.66
N ALA A 139 40.11 -26.16 -6.14
CA ALA A 139 40.33 -26.55 -7.52
C ALA A 139 39.73 -27.94 -7.80
N CYS A 140 38.60 -27.99 -8.52
CA CYS A 140 37.89 -29.21 -8.87
C CYS A 140 38.61 -29.99 -9.99
N ASN A 141 39.73 -30.64 -9.63
CA ASN A 141 40.55 -31.46 -10.52
C ASN A 141 40.30 -32.95 -10.26
N LEU A 142 39.30 -33.51 -10.95
CA LEU A 142 38.98 -34.93 -10.84
C LEU A 142 39.91 -35.77 -11.73
N LEU A 143 40.43 -36.85 -11.17
CA LEU A 143 41.36 -37.77 -11.83
C LEU A 143 40.86 -39.20 -11.65
N THR A 144 41.14 -40.05 -12.64
CA THR A 144 40.92 -41.49 -12.50
C THR A 144 41.79 -42.09 -11.39
N ASP A 145 41.35 -43.26 -10.89
CA ASP A 145 41.90 -44.03 -9.78
C ASP A 145 41.85 -43.32 -8.43
N LYS A 146 40.83 -42.47 -8.25
CA LYS A 146 40.57 -41.71 -7.02
C LYS A 146 39.08 -41.65 -6.68
N SER A 147 38.82 -41.46 -5.40
CA SER A 147 37.50 -41.22 -4.81
C SER A 147 37.39 -39.78 -4.28
N TYR A 148 36.21 -39.17 -4.43
CA TYR A 148 35.95 -37.79 -4.08
C TYR A 148 34.64 -37.61 -3.31
N VAL A 149 34.67 -36.81 -2.25
CA VAL A 149 33.48 -36.24 -1.61
C VAL A 149 33.49 -34.74 -1.89
N LEU A 150 32.54 -34.31 -2.72
CA LEU A 150 32.36 -32.93 -3.13
C LEU A 150 31.28 -32.28 -2.26
N LYS A 151 31.67 -31.30 -1.44
CA LYS A 151 30.73 -30.47 -0.68
C LYS A 151 30.40 -29.21 -1.47
N VAL A 152 29.13 -29.06 -1.83
CA VAL A 152 28.64 -27.90 -2.58
C VAL A 152 28.32 -26.77 -1.62
N ILE A 153 28.88 -25.59 -1.88
CA ILE A 153 28.64 -24.38 -1.07
C ILE A 153 27.18 -23.96 -1.23
N GLY A 154 26.51 -23.71 -0.10
CA GLY A 154 25.09 -23.34 -0.05
C GLY A 154 24.82 -21.88 -0.42
N PHE A 155 23.62 -21.61 -0.93
CA PHE A 155 23.18 -20.26 -1.27
C PHE A 155 22.57 -19.54 -0.06
N ASN A 156 22.95 -18.30 0.13
CA ASN A 156 22.46 -17.41 1.18
C ASN A 156 21.45 -16.44 0.57
N PHE A 157 20.26 -16.95 0.30
CA PHE A 157 19.15 -16.13 -0.17
C PHE A 157 18.38 -15.53 1.00
N ILE A 158 17.87 -14.33 0.78
CA ILE A 158 17.01 -13.61 1.72
C ILE A 158 15.60 -13.44 1.16
N THR A 159 14.66 -13.13 2.05
CA THR A 159 13.35 -12.62 1.66
C THR A 159 13.38 -11.09 1.63
N LEU A 160 12.89 -10.47 0.55
CA LEU A 160 12.62 -9.04 0.51
C LEU A 160 11.15 -8.79 0.81
N ARG A 161 10.85 -8.00 1.84
CA ARG A 161 9.46 -7.63 2.20
C ARG A 161 9.23 -6.14 2.00
N VAL A 162 8.34 -5.79 1.08
CA VAL A 162 8.13 -4.41 0.61
C VAL A 162 6.76 -3.91 1.04
N GLY A 163 6.73 -2.78 1.76
CA GLY A 163 5.51 -2.03 2.02
C GLY A 163 5.21 -1.07 0.86
N MET A 164 4.04 -1.18 0.22
CA MET A 164 3.63 -0.29 -0.88
C MET A 164 2.44 0.57 -0.44
N PHE A 165 2.61 1.88 -0.39
CA PHE A 165 1.63 2.81 0.20
C PHE A 165 1.10 3.79 -0.85
N PHE A 166 -0.18 3.65 -1.21
CA PHE A 166 -0.85 4.45 -2.25
C PHE A 166 -1.85 5.44 -1.64
N ASP A 167 -1.54 6.73 -1.67
CA ASP A 167 -2.37 7.74 -0.99
C ASP A 167 -3.63 8.14 -1.77
N GLY A 168 -4.57 8.78 -1.07
CA GLY A 168 -5.86 9.24 -1.60
C GLY A 168 -5.75 10.33 -2.64
N THR A 169 -6.84 10.61 -3.35
CA THR A 169 -6.81 11.64 -4.42
C THR A 169 -6.61 13.02 -3.86
N ALA A 170 -5.86 13.84 -4.60
CA ALA A 170 -5.51 15.19 -4.17
C ALA A 170 -4.82 15.18 -2.80
N ASN A 171 -4.20 14.07 -2.40
CA ASN A 171 -3.33 14.01 -1.24
C ASN A 171 -1.86 13.90 -1.69
N ASN A 172 -1.08 14.87 -1.25
CA ASN A 172 0.37 14.81 -1.28
C ASN A 172 0.84 15.22 0.12
N SER A 173 1.45 14.28 0.86
CA SER A 173 1.90 14.49 2.24
C SER A 173 2.81 15.70 2.39
N TYR A 174 3.66 15.95 1.40
CA TYR A 174 4.61 17.06 1.42
C TYR A 174 3.91 18.40 1.18
N SER A 175 2.89 18.42 0.32
CA SER A 175 2.02 19.58 0.16
C SER A 175 1.15 19.87 1.38
N ALA A 176 0.63 18.82 2.02
CA ALA A 176 -0.09 18.92 3.29
C ALA A 176 0.80 19.50 4.41
N GLN A 177 2.08 19.07 4.49
CA GLN A 177 3.07 19.63 5.41
C GLN A 177 3.36 21.11 5.12
N TRP A 178 3.47 21.47 3.82
CA TRP A 178 3.60 22.87 3.42
C TRP A 178 2.38 23.69 3.85
N GLY A 179 1.17 23.18 3.59
CA GLY A 179 -0.10 23.80 3.94
C GLY A 179 -0.27 24.02 5.44
N LYS A 180 0.09 23.01 6.24
CA LYS A 180 0.18 23.13 7.70
C LYS A 180 1.08 24.29 8.12
N THR A 181 2.27 24.40 7.52
CA THR A 181 3.21 25.50 7.82
C THR A 181 2.60 26.87 7.50
N GLN A 182 1.86 26.98 6.40
CA GLN A 182 1.15 28.22 6.05
C GLN A 182 0.01 28.54 7.04
N LEU A 183 -0.73 27.53 7.49
CA LEU A 183 -1.77 27.69 8.51
C LEU A 183 -1.17 28.14 9.84
N GLU A 184 -0.06 27.56 10.28
CA GLU A 184 0.64 27.97 11.51
C GLU A 184 1.11 29.42 11.44
N ASN A 185 1.64 29.85 10.29
CA ASN A 185 2.05 31.24 10.08
C ASN A 185 0.86 32.22 10.08
N TYR A 186 -0.34 31.77 9.69
CA TYR A 186 -1.54 32.60 9.65
C TYR A 186 -2.26 32.74 10.99
N TYR A 187 -1.88 31.95 11.99
CA TYR A 187 -2.54 31.89 13.30
C TYR A 187 -2.83 33.26 13.93
N GLN A 188 -1.85 34.17 13.97
CA GLN A 188 -2.05 35.48 14.61
C GLN A 188 -3.08 36.33 13.88
N THR A 189 -3.04 36.32 12.55
CA THR A 189 -4.01 37.04 11.71
C THR A 189 -5.42 36.51 11.93
N TRP A 190 -5.59 35.19 11.90
CA TRP A 190 -6.86 34.55 12.19
C TRP A 190 -7.35 34.85 13.61
N LYS A 191 -6.49 34.72 14.62
CA LYS A 191 -6.83 34.91 16.03
C LYS A 191 -7.36 36.31 16.32
N MET A 192 -6.82 37.34 15.67
CA MET A 192 -7.32 38.71 15.80
C MET A 192 -8.75 38.83 15.26
N LYS A 193 -9.02 38.30 14.07
CA LYS A 193 -10.37 38.29 13.46
C LYS A 193 -11.36 37.54 14.37
N TYR A 194 -11.00 36.34 14.78
CA TYR A 194 -11.80 35.50 15.66
C TYR A 194 -12.17 36.20 16.98
N LYS A 195 -11.20 36.84 17.63
CA LYS A 195 -11.44 37.58 18.88
C LYS A 195 -12.35 38.79 18.69
N VAL A 196 -12.14 39.57 17.64
CA VAL A 196 -12.99 40.74 17.35
C VAL A 196 -14.44 40.30 17.14
N ASP A 197 -14.64 39.23 16.38
CA ASP A 197 -15.97 38.71 16.10
C ASP A 197 -16.63 38.17 17.38
N CYS A 198 -15.88 37.39 18.18
CA CYS A 198 -16.34 36.92 19.48
C CYS A 198 -16.73 38.07 20.42
N ASP A 199 -15.97 39.17 20.42
CA ASP A 199 -16.26 40.36 21.22
C ASP A 199 -17.55 41.05 20.79
N ILE A 200 -17.78 41.17 19.47
CA ILE A 200 -18.99 41.77 18.91
C ILE A 200 -20.21 40.90 19.25
N ILE A 201 -20.13 39.59 19.03
CA ILE A 201 -21.23 38.66 19.29
C ILE A 201 -21.54 38.59 20.79
N SER A 202 -20.52 38.54 21.65
CA SER A 202 -20.68 38.55 23.11
C SER A 202 -21.42 39.80 23.58
N ARG A 203 -21.04 41.00 23.08
CA ARG A 203 -21.74 42.25 23.41
C ARG A 203 -23.19 42.29 22.92
N LYS A 204 -23.47 41.70 21.75
CA LYS A 204 -24.82 41.67 21.16
C LYS A 204 -25.75 40.66 21.82
N THR A 205 -25.23 39.52 22.25
CA THR A 205 -26.03 38.37 22.70
C THR A 205 -25.94 38.09 24.20
N GLY A 206 -24.98 38.69 24.91
CA GLY A 206 -24.69 38.40 26.31
C GLY A 206 -23.95 37.06 26.55
N ARG A 207 -23.62 36.31 25.50
CA ARG A 207 -22.86 35.05 25.60
C ARG A 207 -21.42 35.27 26.05
N LEU A 208 -20.84 34.28 26.72
CA LEU A 208 -19.42 34.27 27.04
C LEU A 208 -18.60 34.13 25.76
N LYS A 209 -17.48 34.86 25.68
CA LYS A 209 -16.61 34.89 24.49
C LYS A 209 -16.07 33.51 24.08
N ASN A 210 -15.85 32.63 25.06
CA ASN A 210 -15.34 31.27 24.83
C ASN A 210 -16.45 30.25 24.51
N ASP A 211 -17.71 30.67 24.53
CA ASP A 211 -18.90 29.83 24.32
C ASP A 211 -19.81 30.39 23.21
N ILE A 212 -19.15 30.85 22.13
CA ILE A 212 -19.84 31.33 20.94
C ILE A 212 -20.01 30.16 19.97
N PRO A 213 -21.27 29.84 19.58
CA PRO A 213 -21.55 28.84 18.56
C PRO A 213 -20.89 29.20 17.23
N ALA A 214 -20.41 28.21 16.50
CA ALA A 214 -19.79 28.44 15.19
C ALA A 214 -20.77 29.10 14.21
N THR A 215 -22.06 28.76 14.27
CA THR A 215 -23.15 29.36 13.47
C THR A 215 -23.33 30.86 13.67
N HIS A 216 -22.77 31.45 14.74
CA HIS A 216 -22.82 32.89 14.98
C HIS A 216 -21.57 33.61 14.44
N LEU A 217 -20.51 32.89 14.10
CA LEU A 217 -19.28 33.47 13.60
C LEU A 217 -19.49 33.98 12.17
N SER A 218 -18.86 35.10 11.87
CA SER A 218 -18.75 35.63 10.52
C SER A 218 -17.95 34.70 9.61
N SER A 219 -18.23 34.75 8.31
CA SER A 219 -17.52 34.00 7.27
C SER A 219 -15.99 34.18 7.34
N GLU A 220 -15.50 35.35 7.74
CA GLU A 220 -14.07 35.65 7.84
C GLU A 220 -13.32 34.77 8.86
N CYS A 221 -14.03 34.20 9.84
CA CYS A 221 -13.46 33.27 10.82
C CYS A 221 -13.14 31.89 10.21
N PHE A 222 -13.70 31.57 9.04
CA PHE A 222 -13.51 30.32 8.32
C PHE A 222 -12.52 30.45 7.16
N ASP A 223 -12.05 31.67 6.87
CA ASP A 223 -11.17 31.95 5.74
C ASP A 223 -9.75 31.43 5.99
N TYR A 224 -9.32 30.52 5.11
CA TYR A 224 -7.92 30.12 4.96
C TYR A 224 -7.06 31.30 4.48
N PRO A 225 -5.72 31.21 4.58
CA PRO A 225 -4.83 32.22 4.03
C PRO A 225 -5.12 32.43 2.54
N LYS A 226 -5.25 33.70 2.10
CA LYS A 226 -5.45 34.08 0.68
C LYS A 226 -4.18 33.88 -0.16
N LYS A 227 -3.57 32.70 -0.09
CA LYS A 227 -2.46 32.31 -0.95
C LYS A 227 -3.00 31.43 -2.06
N ASP A 228 -2.49 31.65 -3.27
CA ASP A 228 -2.66 30.72 -4.37
C ASP A 228 -2.19 29.34 -3.90
N ASN A 229 -2.89 28.27 -4.29
CA ASN A 229 -2.56 26.85 -4.05
C ASN A 229 -3.13 26.16 -2.80
N PHE A 230 -3.99 26.79 -2.00
CA PHE A 230 -4.84 26.03 -1.06
C PHE A 230 -6.05 25.42 -1.77
N PHE A 231 -6.67 26.19 -2.67
CA PHE A 231 -7.86 25.78 -3.39
C PHE A 231 -7.58 25.72 -4.88
N ILE A 232 -8.09 24.68 -5.52
CA ILE A 232 -8.02 24.48 -6.97
C ILE A 232 -9.29 25.05 -7.58
N SER A 233 -9.15 25.92 -8.59
CA SER A 233 -10.29 26.43 -9.36
C SER A 233 -10.74 25.41 -10.41
N LEU A 234 -12.03 25.11 -10.47
CA LEU A 234 -12.62 24.16 -11.42
C LEU A 234 -13.19 24.87 -12.65
N PHE A 235 -14.37 25.47 -12.53
CA PHE A 235 -15.09 26.17 -13.60
C PHE A 235 -15.98 27.26 -13.00
N LYS A 236 -16.61 28.08 -13.85
CA LYS A 236 -17.63 29.03 -13.39
C LYS A 236 -19.00 28.37 -13.44
N ASN A 237 -19.74 28.43 -12.34
CA ASN A 237 -21.13 27.96 -12.33
C ASN A 237 -22.05 28.91 -13.12
N ASP A 238 -23.33 28.54 -13.26
CA ASP A 238 -24.36 29.33 -13.95
C ASP A 238 -24.57 30.73 -13.36
N GLU A 239 -24.09 30.98 -12.14
CA GLU A 239 -24.16 32.26 -11.44
C GLU A 239 -22.89 33.12 -11.65
N GLY A 240 -21.92 32.62 -12.41
CA GLY A 240 -20.65 33.29 -12.71
C GLY A 240 -19.59 33.18 -11.60
N GLU A 241 -19.89 32.44 -10.52
CA GLU A 241 -18.96 32.17 -9.42
C GLU A 241 -17.98 31.06 -9.83
N VAL A 242 -16.70 31.22 -9.50
CA VAL A 242 -15.70 30.17 -9.71
C VAL A 242 -15.91 29.09 -8.64
N GLU A 243 -16.27 27.89 -9.05
CA GLU A 243 -16.27 26.73 -8.17
C GLU A 243 -14.82 26.33 -7.86
N THR A 244 -14.52 26.17 -6.57
CA THR A 244 -13.22 25.72 -6.10
C THR A 244 -13.38 24.45 -5.28
N VAL A 245 -12.33 23.64 -5.27
CA VAL A 245 -12.20 22.48 -4.38
C VAL A 245 -10.94 22.59 -3.54
N ALA A 246 -10.97 21.95 -2.37
CA ALA A 246 -9.83 21.78 -1.49
C ALA A 246 -8.71 21.01 -2.22
N GLY A 247 -7.50 21.58 -2.28
CA GLY A 247 -6.30 20.90 -2.76
C GLY A 247 -5.53 20.21 -1.62
N SER A 248 -4.46 19.49 -1.94
CA SER A 248 -3.62 18.74 -0.99
C SER A 248 -3.07 19.60 0.15
N ALA A 249 -2.76 20.87 -0.12
CA ALA A 249 -2.30 21.81 0.90
C ALA A 249 -3.37 22.13 1.98
N THR A 250 -4.65 21.85 1.71
CA THR A 250 -5.71 22.03 2.74
C THR A 250 -5.83 20.84 3.68
N ASN A 251 -5.19 19.70 3.39
CA ASN A 251 -5.38 18.46 4.14
C ASN A 251 -4.37 18.28 5.27
N GLU A 252 -4.71 17.44 6.25
CA GLU A 252 -3.75 16.79 7.15
C GLU A 252 -3.13 15.54 6.47
N LEU A 253 -2.14 14.91 7.11
CA LEU A 253 -1.64 13.60 6.70
C LEU A 253 -2.75 12.54 6.76
N THR A 254 -2.80 11.67 5.75
CA THR A 254 -3.70 10.51 5.72
C THR A 254 -3.18 9.37 6.59
N ASN A 255 -4.04 8.38 6.81
CA ASN A 255 -3.65 7.14 7.50
C ASN A 255 -2.65 6.31 6.68
N VAL A 256 -2.63 6.45 5.35
CA VAL A 256 -1.64 5.77 4.49
C VAL A 256 -0.24 6.33 4.77
N GLN A 257 -0.08 7.65 4.77
CA GLN A 257 1.19 8.29 5.15
C GLN A 257 1.62 7.92 6.58
N LYS A 258 0.67 7.94 7.52
CA LYS A 258 0.95 7.59 8.92
C LYS A 258 1.43 6.14 9.03
N LEU A 259 0.82 5.18 8.32
CA LEU A 259 1.27 3.79 8.32
C LEU A 259 2.63 3.61 7.63
N PHE A 260 2.90 4.36 6.55
CA PHE A 260 4.22 4.36 5.90
C PHE A 260 5.33 4.79 6.86
N GLU A 261 5.10 5.83 7.67
CA GLU A 261 6.05 6.29 8.70
C GLU A 261 6.30 5.26 9.81
N LEU A 262 5.36 4.34 10.06
CA LEU A 262 5.47 3.31 11.10
C LEU A 262 6.04 2.00 10.58
N TYR A 263 6.12 1.82 9.27
CA TYR A 263 6.66 0.62 8.64
C TYR A 263 8.19 0.56 8.81
N SER A 264 8.74 -0.63 9.02
CA SER A 264 10.17 -0.87 9.13
C SER A 264 10.85 -0.64 7.79
N GLN A 265 11.57 0.48 7.64
CA GLN A 265 12.25 0.85 6.40
C GLN A 265 13.74 0.48 6.46
N ASP A 266 14.22 -0.16 5.39
CA ASP A 266 15.62 -0.50 5.14
C ASP A 266 16.29 -1.25 6.30
N LYS A 267 15.63 -2.30 6.80
CA LYS A 267 16.09 -3.04 7.99
C LYS A 267 16.10 -4.55 7.78
N TYR A 268 17.20 -5.19 8.16
CA TYR A 268 17.28 -6.64 8.23
C TYR A 268 16.72 -7.18 9.56
N LEU A 269 15.79 -8.12 9.46
CA LEU A 269 15.19 -8.87 10.57
C LEU A 269 15.81 -10.26 10.63
N SER A 270 16.88 -10.42 11.42
CA SER A 270 17.69 -11.65 11.48
C SER A 270 16.90 -12.90 11.82
N ASP A 271 15.92 -12.78 12.72
CA ASP A 271 15.14 -13.93 13.20
C ASP A 271 14.23 -14.52 12.11
N LEU A 272 13.94 -13.73 11.07
CA LEU A 272 13.09 -14.11 9.95
C LEU A 272 13.86 -14.29 8.64
N ASN A 273 15.14 -13.90 8.60
CA ASN A 273 15.92 -13.75 7.37
C ASN A 273 15.21 -12.88 6.30
N VAL A 274 14.64 -11.76 6.74
CA VAL A 274 13.85 -10.82 5.92
C VAL A 274 14.51 -9.46 5.94
N PHE A 275 14.71 -8.85 4.76
CA PHE A 275 15.03 -7.44 4.63
C PHE A 275 13.75 -6.66 4.31
N THR A 276 13.45 -5.60 5.06
CA THR A 276 12.25 -4.78 4.86
C THR A 276 12.57 -3.48 4.15
N HIS A 277 11.72 -3.07 3.21
CA HIS A 277 11.78 -1.79 2.51
C HIS A 277 10.36 -1.23 2.34
N ALA A 278 10.20 0.07 2.08
CA ALA A 278 8.88 0.64 1.81
C ALA A 278 8.93 1.75 0.78
N GLU A 279 7.87 1.81 -0.03
CA GLU A 279 7.66 2.85 -1.02
C GLU A 279 6.36 3.60 -0.78
N TYR A 280 6.46 4.92 -0.82
CA TYR A 280 5.32 5.82 -0.76
C TYR A 280 5.02 6.40 -2.14
N VAL A 281 3.76 6.28 -2.57
CA VAL A 281 3.23 6.78 -3.83
C VAL A 281 2.18 7.85 -3.53
N THR A 282 2.42 9.08 -4.00
CA THR A 282 1.52 10.21 -3.78
C THR A 282 0.18 10.01 -4.47
N GLY A 283 -0.84 10.71 -3.99
CA GLY A 283 -2.22 10.59 -4.42
C GLY A 283 -2.47 10.81 -5.91
N ILE A 284 -3.49 10.11 -6.41
CA ILE A 284 -4.06 10.33 -7.76
C ILE A 284 -4.35 11.82 -7.94
N GLY A 285 -4.05 12.35 -9.13
CA GLY A 285 -4.27 13.77 -9.45
C GLY A 285 -3.32 14.77 -8.77
N THR A 286 -2.23 14.30 -8.14
CA THR A 286 -1.10 15.13 -7.68
C THR A 286 0.21 14.70 -8.36
N GLY A 287 1.15 15.62 -8.47
CA GLY A 287 2.54 15.33 -8.85
C GLY A 287 3.23 14.35 -7.89
N ASN A 288 4.33 13.76 -8.36
CA ASN A 288 5.13 12.79 -7.61
C ASN A 288 6.26 13.44 -6.78
N SER A 289 6.30 14.78 -6.73
CA SER A 289 7.32 15.52 -5.96
C SER A 289 7.22 15.18 -4.47
N LYS A 290 8.39 14.94 -3.87
CA LYS A 290 8.59 14.74 -2.43
C LYS A 290 9.11 16.01 -1.73
N ASN A 291 9.11 17.14 -2.41
CA ASN A 291 9.46 18.42 -1.82
C ASN A 291 8.29 19.00 -1.01
N ILE A 292 8.59 19.67 0.10
CA ILE A 292 7.60 20.35 0.94
C ILE A 292 7.18 21.66 0.27
N GLU A 293 6.34 21.56 -0.75
CA GLU A 293 5.84 22.66 -1.57
C GLU A 293 4.41 22.36 -2.09
N PRO A 294 3.68 23.35 -2.62
CA PRO A 294 2.43 23.09 -3.31
C PRO A 294 2.61 22.04 -4.40
N ALA A 295 1.80 20.99 -4.38
CA ALA A 295 1.89 19.96 -5.40
C ALA A 295 1.41 20.50 -6.75
N ASP A 296 1.94 19.94 -7.84
CA ASP A 296 1.33 20.09 -9.16
C ASP A 296 0.00 19.35 -9.16
N GLU A 297 -1.10 20.10 -9.21
CA GLU A 297 -2.45 19.57 -9.13
C GLU A 297 -3.17 19.77 -10.45
N SER A 298 -3.64 18.67 -11.04
CA SER A 298 -4.34 18.72 -12.33
C SER A 298 -5.85 18.76 -12.12
N THR A 299 -6.48 19.87 -12.50
CA THR A 299 -7.94 20.03 -12.55
C THR A 299 -8.60 18.93 -13.41
N PHE A 300 -7.93 18.50 -14.49
CA PHE A 300 -8.39 17.46 -15.40
C PHE A 300 -8.04 16.04 -14.90
N GLY A 301 -6.85 15.83 -14.33
CA GLY A 301 -6.40 14.51 -13.84
C GLY A 301 -7.09 14.04 -12.55
N GLN A 302 -7.46 14.96 -11.65
CA GLN A 302 -8.15 14.62 -10.38
C GLN A 302 -9.59 14.12 -10.58
N GLY A 303 -10.27 14.62 -11.61
CA GLY A 303 -11.63 14.23 -11.95
C GLY A 303 -11.68 12.93 -12.74
N LEU A 304 -10.92 12.88 -13.83
CA LEU A 304 -11.02 11.79 -14.80
C LEU A 304 -10.35 10.50 -14.33
N GLY A 305 -9.36 10.52 -13.42
CA GLY A 305 -8.66 9.29 -13.02
C GLY A 305 -7.88 8.61 -14.15
N ILE A 306 -7.74 9.27 -15.30
CA ILE A 306 -7.01 8.83 -16.51
C ILE A 306 -5.81 9.74 -16.78
N GLY A 307 -4.91 9.30 -17.66
CA GLY A 307 -3.70 10.04 -18.05
C GLY A 307 -2.55 9.89 -17.05
N GLN A 308 -1.57 10.80 -17.10
CA GLN A 308 -0.31 10.70 -16.34
C GLN A 308 -0.48 10.67 -14.80
N TYR A 309 -1.65 11.09 -14.29
CA TYR A 309 -1.96 11.11 -12.85
C TYR A 309 -3.10 10.16 -12.45
N GLY A 310 -3.50 9.26 -13.35
CA GLY A 310 -4.54 8.25 -13.13
C GLY A 310 -4.07 7.05 -12.29
N VAL A 311 -4.99 6.12 -12.00
CA VAL A 311 -4.72 4.96 -11.14
C VAL A 311 -3.62 4.07 -11.72
N THR A 312 -3.73 3.67 -12.99
CA THR A 312 -2.73 2.81 -13.67
C THR A 312 -1.37 3.49 -13.75
N ALA A 313 -1.32 4.77 -14.11
CA ALA A 313 -0.07 5.54 -14.15
C ALA A 313 0.63 5.67 -12.78
N LYS A 314 -0.14 5.79 -11.68
CA LYS A 314 0.41 5.80 -10.31
C LYS A 314 0.97 4.42 -9.92
N VAL A 315 0.34 3.34 -10.38
CA VAL A 315 0.86 1.98 -10.20
C VAL A 315 2.17 1.79 -10.96
N THR A 316 2.23 2.15 -12.25
CA THR A 316 3.49 2.17 -13.03
C THR A 316 4.56 3.03 -12.37
N THR A 317 4.20 4.20 -11.83
CA THR A 317 5.12 5.04 -11.05
C THR A 317 5.67 4.30 -9.84
N GLY A 318 4.82 3.60 -9.07
CA GLY A 318 5.23 2.82 -7.91
C GLY A 318 6.17 1.66 -8.28
N VAL A 319 5.86 0.92 -9.36
CA VAL A 319 6.72 -0.16 -9.89
C VAL A 319 8.08 0.39 -10.29
N LYS A 320 8.10 1.51 -11.03
CA LYS A 320 9.34 2.17 -11.45
C LYS A 320 10.14 2.69 -10.25
N GLN A 321 9.48 3.30 -9.27
CA GLN A 321 10.13 3.83 -8.06
C GLN A 321 10.84 2.71 -7.29
N LEU A 322 10.15 1.59 -7.03
CA LEU A 322 10.75 0.43 -6.38
C LEU A 322 11.93 -0.13 -7.19
N SER A 323 11.75 -0.32 -8.50
CA SER A 323 12.78 -0.88 -9.37
C SER A 323 14.01 0.02 -9.46
N ASP A 324 13.81 1.33 -9.64
CA ASP A 324 14.91 2.31 -9.67
C ASP A 324 15.64 2.36 -8.33
N ASN A 325 14.94 2.24 -7.20
CA ASN A 325 15.53 2.28 -5.86
C ASN A 325 16.26 1.00 -5.46
N MET A 326 16.18 -0.09 -6.24
CA MET A 326 16.84 -1.36 -5.89
C MET A 326 18.34 -1.21 -5.64
N HIS A 327 19.04 -0.32 -6.36
CA HIS A 327 20.47 -0.07 -6.09
C HIS A 327 20.72 0.45 -4.66
N MET A 328 19.83 1.31 -4.14
CA MET A 328 19.89 1.80 -2.76
C MET A 328 19.52 0.70 -1.76
N VAL A 329 18.45 -0.05 -2.04
CA VAL A 329 18.01 -1.19 -1.20
C VAL A 329 19.15 -2.19 -1.04
N VAL A 330 19.83 -2.53 -2.13
CA VAL A 330 20.96 -3.47 -2.13
C VAL A 330 22.16 -2.92 -1.37
N SER A 331 22.45 -1.63 -1.52
CA SER A 331 23.47 -1.00 -0.70
C SER A 331 23.16 -1.11 0.80
N GLN A 332 21.88 -1.02 1.19
CA GLN A 332 21.47 -1.20 2.60
C GLN A 332 21.51 -2.66 3.05
N ILE A 333 21.18 -3.60 2.16
CA ILE A 333 21.33 -5.03 2.39
C ILE A 333 22.80 -5.34 2.71
N PHE A 334 23.72 -4.98 1.82
CA PHE A 334 25.16 -5.26 2.01
C PHE A 334 25.75 -4.50 3.20
N ALA A 335 25.26 -3.30 3.51
CA ALA A 335 25.69 -2.58 4.71
C ALA A 335 25.35 -3.30 6.02
N GLN A 336 24.26 -4.09 6.06
CA GLN A 336 23.79 -4.80 7.25
C GLN A 336 24.21 -6.27 7.29
N LEU A 337 24.36 -6.90 6.12
CA LEU A 337 24.58 -8.35 5.98
C LEU A 337 25.98 -8.70 5.45
N GLY A 338 26.70 -7.75 4.85
CA GLY A 338 27.94 -8.00 4.12
C GLY A 338 27.69 -8.57 2.72
N ASP A 339 28.79 -8.89 2.03
CA ASP A 339 28.79 -9.37 0.63
C ASP A 339 28.39 -10.86 0.49
N ASP A 340 27.96 -11.49 1.58
CA ASP A 340 27.61 -12.91 1.64
C ASP A 340 26.17 -13.19 1.15
N VAL A 341 25.39 -12.17 0.77
CA VAL A 341 24.02 -12.32 0.26
C VAL A 341 24.05 -12.64 -1.23
N ASP A 342 23.46 -13.77 -1.61
CA ASP A 342 23.50 -14.26 -3.00
C ASP A 342 22.35 -13.76 -3.86
N GLY A 343 21.27 -13.29 -3.25
CA GLY A 343 20.07 -12.90 -3.98
C GLY A 343 18.79 -13.02 -3.17
N ILE A 344 17.68 -12.99 -3.89
CA ILE A 344 16.33 -13.01 -3.32
C ILE A 344 15.61 -14.29 -3.75
N ASN A 345 15.16 -15.09 -2.78
CA ASN A 345 14.34 -16.27 -3.07
C ASN A 345 12.85 -16.04 -2.82
N LYS A 346 12.46 -14.96 -2.14
CA LYS A 346 11.07 -14.63 -1.87
C LYS A 346 10.87 -13.13 -1.78
N ILE A 347 9.77 -12.66 -2.35
CA ILE A 347 9.30 -11.28 -2.30
C ILE A 347 7.92 -11.28 -1.64
N GLN A 348 7.76 -10.47 -0.61
CA GLN A 348 6.50 -10.29 0.10
C GLN A 348 6.05 -8.83 0.00
N PHE A 349 4.74 -8.62 -0.19
CA PHE A 349 4.16 -7.29 -0.23
C PHE A 349 3.14 -7.08 0.89
N ASP A 350 3.26 -5.93 1.56
CA ASP A 350 2.20 -5.34 2.37
C ASP A 350 1.72 -4.07 1.67
N VAL A 351 0.50 -4.08 1.14
CA VAL A 351 -0.02 -3.01 0.27
C VAL A 351 -1.11 -2.24 1.01
N PHE A 352 -0.95 -0.93 1.12
CA PHE A 352 -1.92 -0.05 1.75
C PHE A 352 -2.42 0.98 0.76
N GLY A 353 -3.70 1.35 0.87
CA GLY A 353 -4.20 2.47 0.09
C GLY A 353 -5.49 3.08 0.60
N PHE A 354 -5.74 4.34 0.24
CA PHE A 354 -6.94 5.08 0.59
C PHE A 354 -7.65 5.62 -0.64
N SER A 355 -8.98 5.52 -0.73
CA SER A 355 -9.79 6.10 -1.80
C SER A 355 -9.41 5.52 -3.18
N ARG A 356 -9.10 6.37 -4.17
CA ARG A 356 -8.47 5.92 -5.43
C ARG A 356 -7.08 5.32 -5.24
N GLY A 357 -6.37 5.67 -4.16
CA GLY A 357 -5.15 4.97 -3.75
C GLY A 357 -5.41 3.54 -3.31
N ALA A 358 -6.58 3.23 -2.72
CA ALA A 358 -6.99 1.85 -2.46
C ALA A 358 -7.31 1.10 -3.77
N ALA A 359 -7.89 1.80 -4.76
CA ALA A 359 -8.04 1.23 -6.11
C ALA A 359 -6.67 0.96 -6.76
N ALA A 360 -5.71 1.88 -6.62
CA ALA A 360 -4.33 1.68 -7.06
C ALA A 360 -3.63 0.53 -6.34
N ALA A 361 -3.82 0.39 -5.03
CA ALA A 361 -3.31 -0.74 -4.25
C ALA A 361 -3.84 -2.08 -4.79
N ARG A 362 -5.16 -2.17 -5.03
CA ARG A 362 -5.78 -3.37 -5.60
C ARG A 362 -5.30 -3.66 -7.03
N HIS A 363 -5.13 -2.62 -7.84
CA HIS A 363 -4.60 -2.75 -9.19
C HIS A 363 -3.12 -3.18 -9.19
N PHE A 364 -2.30 -2.59 -8.32
CA PHE A 364 -0.90 -2.97 -8.12
C PHE A 364 -0.77 -4.44 -7.72
N ILE A 365 -1.61 -4.91 -6.79
CA ILE A 365 -1.67 -6.33 -6.44
C ILE A 365 -1.91 -7.18 -7.69
N ASN A 366 -2.88 -6.84 -8.54
CA ASN A 366 -3.10 -7.57 -9.78
C ASN A 366 -1.89 -7.52 -10.72
N VAL A 367 -1.21 -6.38 -10.86
CA VAL A 367 0.00 -6.24 -11.68
C VAL A 367 1.15 -7.10 -11.17
N VAL A 368 1.34 -7.18 -9.85
CA VAL A 368 2.35 -8.06 -9.23
C VAL A 368 2.01 -9.53 -9.47
N LEU A 369 0.73 -9.88 -9.50
CA LEU A 369 0.26 -11.26 -9.63
C LEU A 369 0.05 -11.73 -11.08
N ASP A 370 0.39 -10.93 -12.09
CA ASP A 370 0.24 -11.28 -13.52
C ASP A 370 1.34 -12.21 -14.07
N GLY A 371 2.12 -12.82 -13.18
CA GLY A 371 3.17 -13.77 -13.52
C GLY A 371 4.44 -13.11 -14.08
N GLU A 372 5.32 -13.93 -14.64
CA GLU A 372 6.66 -13.53 -15.06
C GLU A 372 6.69 -12.47 -16.17
N GLN A 373 5.65 -12.42 -17.01
CA GLN A 373 5.53 -11.47 -18.12
C GLN A 373 4.89 -10.14 -17.72
N SER A 374 4.55 -9.96 -16.44
CA SER A 374 4.01 -8.71 -15.93
C SER A 374 5.03 -7.57 -16.00
N GLU A 375 4.54 -6.33 -16.09
CA GLU A 375 5.37 -5.11 -16.02
C GLU A 375 6.25 -5.11 -14.76
N PHE A 376 5.68 -5.55 -13.62
CA PHE A 376 6.40 -5.63 -12.36
C PHE A 376 7.51 -6.68 -12.40
N ALA A 377 7.21 -7.92 -12.77
CA ALA A 377 8.20 -9.01 -12.74
C ALA A 377 9.40 -8.72 -13.64
N GLN A 378 9.17 -8.19 -14.84
CA GLN A 378 10.24 -7.82 -15.77
C GLN A 378 11.12 -6.70 -15.22
N ALA A 379 10.52 -5.58 -14.81
CA ALA A 379 11.26 -4.42 -14.29
C ALA A 379 12.04 -4.76 -13.01
N PHE A 380 11.41 -5.50 -12.09
CA PHE A 380 12.00 -5.87 -10.82
C PHE A 380 13.16 -6.87 -10.97
N SER A 381 12.99 -7.89 -11.82
CA SER A 381 14.03 -8.88 -12.09
C SER A 381 15.27 -8.24 -12.72
N GLU A 382 15.07 -7.35 -13.70
CA GLU A 382 16.15 -6.60 -14.34
C GLU A 382 16.87 -5.69 -13.34
N ALA A 383 16.13 -5.00 -12.47
CA ALA A 383 16.69 -4.14 -11.44
C ALA A 383 17.52 -4.92 -10.41
N CYS A 384 17.03 -6.07 -9.96
CA CYS A 384 17.74 -6.98 -9.06
C CYS A 384 19.05 -7.49 -9.69
N GLN A 385 19.00 -7.93 -10.95
CA GLN A 385 20.17 -8.41 -11.68
C GLN A 385 21.23 -7.30 -11.84
N LYS A 386 20.81 -6.10 -12.26
CA LYS A 386 21.72 -4.94 -12.41
C LYS A 386 22.33 -4.48 -11.09
N SER A 387 21.62 -4.66 -9.99
CA SER A 387 22.08 -4.26 -8.65
C SER A 387 22.95 -5.31 -7.97
N GLY A 388 23.11 -6.51 -8.54
CA GLY A 388 23.97 -7.57 -8.01
C GLY A 388 23.32 -8.53 -7.02
N VAL A 389 21.99 -8.56 -6.92
CA VAL A 389 21.22 -9.50 -6.08
C VAL A 389 20.15 -10.21 -6.93
N PRO A 390 20.53 -11.16 -7.80
CA PRO A 390 19.57 -11.80 -8.69
C PRO A 390 18.46 -12.54 -7.92
N LEU A 391 17.35 -12.78 -8.59
CA LEU A 391 16.35 -13.73 -8.10
C LEU A 391 16.91 -15.16 -8.17
N ALA A 392 16.53 -16.01 -7.22
CA ALA A 392 16.89 -17.42 -7.24
C ALA A 392 16.42 -18.10 -8.55
N TYR A 393 17.19 -19.08 -9.03
CA TYR A 393 16.87 -19.78 -10.28
C TYR A 393 15.53 -20.51 -10.18
N GLY A 394 14.69 -20.33 -11.20
CA GLY A 394 13.36 -20.91 -11.24
C GLY A 394 12.34 -20.25 -10.29
N PHE A 395 12.57 -18.97 -9.93
CA PHE A 395 11.63 -18.13 -9.18
C PHE A 395 10.23 -18.20 -9.81
N ASP A 396 9.28 -18.76 -9.07
CA ASP A 396 7.92 -18.96 -9.55
C ASP A 396 7.01 -17.80 -9.11
N TRP A 397 6.62 -17.00 -10.10
CA TRP A 397 5.73 -15.86 -9.91
C TRP A 397 4.27 -16.26 -9.66
N ASP A 398 3.87 -17.50 -10.01
CA ASP A 398 2.47 -17.94 -10.03
C ASP A 398 2.12 -18.95 -8.93
N GLU A 399 3.12 -19.49 -8.22
CA GLU A 399 2.91 -20.42 -7.11
C GLU A 399 2.02 -19.80 -6.01
N ALA A 400 0.94 -20.50 -5.70
CA ALA A 400 -0.09 -20.04 -4.77
C ALA A 400 0.07 -20.63 -3.36
N ASP A 401 0.73 -21.79 -3.22
CA ASP A 401 1.00 -22.41 -1.92
C ASP A 401 1.95 -21.51 -1.09
N GLU A 402 1.51 -21.07 0.09
CA GLU A 402 2.26 -20.16 0.96
C GLU A 402 3.66 -20.64 1.32
N ALA A 403 3.84 -21.95 1.49
CA ALA A 403 5.13 -22.52 1.88
C ALA A 403 6.15 -22.49 0.73
N LYS A 404 5.67 -22.40 -0.52
CA LYS A 404 6.46 -22.49 -1.75
C LYS A 404 6.52 -21.18 -2.53
N ALA A 405 5.54 -20.30 -2.37
CA ALA A 405 5.40 -19.07 -3.15
C ALA A 405 6.65 -18.20 -3.05
N ASN A 406 7.22 -17.85 -4.21
CA ASN A 406 8.32 -16.89 -4.30
C ASN A 406 7.79 -15.44 -4.33
N CYS A 407 6.57 -15.20 -4.80
CA CYS A 407 5.94 -13.88 -4.75
C CYS A 407 4.59 -13.95 -4.03
N GLU A 408 4.37 -13.07 -3.05
CA GLU A 408 3.21 -13.15 -2.17
C GLU A 408 2.70 -11.77 -1.73
N ILE A 409 1.37 -11.58 -1.76
CA ILE A 409 0.73 -10.46 -1.06
C ILE A 409 0.37 -10.92 0.35
N THR A 410 1.13 -10.45 1.34
CA THR A 410 0.97 -10.85 2.74
C THR A 410 -0.20 -10.10 3.38
N PHE A 411 -0.33 -8.80 3.13
CA PHE A 411 -1.40 -7.97 3.69
C PHE A 411 -1.86 -6.89 2.71
N ALA A 412 -3.18 -6.71 2.58
CA ALA A 412 -3.80 -5.59 1.88
C ALA A 412 -4.64 -4.76 2.86
N GLY A 413 -4.17 -3.55 3.22
CA GLY A 413 -4.84 -2.61 4.11
C GLY A 413 -5.52 -1.47 3.34
N LEU A 414 -6.82 -1.58 3.13
CA LEU A 414 -7.58 -0.68 2.28
C LEU A 414 -8.46 0.26 3.12
N PHE A 415 -8.51 1.54 2.74
CA PHE A 415 -9.43 2.53 3.30
C PHE A 415 -10.37 3.03 2.19
N ASP A 416 -11.66 2.77 2.37
CA ASP A 416 -12.80 3.28 1.61
C ASP A 416 -12.57 3.39 0.09
N THR A 417 -12.45 2.24 -0.58
CA THR A 417 -12.07 2.15 -1.99
C THR A 417 -13.09 2.83 -2.90
N VAL A 418 -12.63 3.83 -3.66
CA VAL A 418 -13.41 4.51 -4.70
C VAL A 418 -12.61 4.43 -5.99
N ALA A 419 -13.14 3.76 -7.01
CA ALA A 419 -12.44 3.56 -8.28
C ALA A 419 -12.90 4.50 -9.40
N SER A 420 -14.11 5.05 -9.31
CA SER A 420 -14.79 5.72 -10.43
C SER A 420 -13.92 6.79 -11.12
N VAL A 421 -13.70 6.56 -12.42
CA VAL A 421 -13.20 7.50 -13.42
C VAL A 421 -14.34 8.47 -13.72
N VAL A 422 -14.33 9.66 -13.11
CA VAL A 422 -15.40 10.64 -13.31
C VAL A 422 -15.08 11.41 -14.58
N ASP A 423 -15.79 11.16 -15.68
CA ASP A 423 -15.71 12.01 -16.86
C ASP A 423 -16.37 13.38 -16.60
N LEU A 424 -15.62 14.29 -15.98
CA LEU A 424 -16.05 15.64 -15.64
C LEU A 424 -16.38 16.51 -16.88
N LEU A 425 -16.00 16.09 -18.10
CA LEU A 425 -16.13 16.90 -19.32
C LEU A 425 -17.31 16.50 -20.19
N SER A 426 -17.70 15.23 -20.21
CA SER A 426 -18.76 14.76 -21.10
C SER A 426 -20.18 14.94 -20.56
N PHE A 427 -20.33 15.32 -19.29
CA PHE A 427 -21.61 15.24 -18.57
C PHE A 427 -22.28 13.84 -18.62
N ASP A 428 -21.54 12.80 -19.05
CA ASP A 428 -21.98 11.41 -19.10
C ASP A 428 -21.41 10.64 -17.91
N PHE A 429 -22.25 10.49 -16.89
CA PHE A 429 -21.92 9.78 -15.65
C PHE A 429 -22.52 8.37 -15.64
N SER A 430 -22.87 7.79 -16.80
CA SER A 430 -23.38 6.42 -16.87
C SER A 430 -22.29 5.35 -16.66
N THR A 431 -21.02 5.74 -16.56
CA THR A 431 -19.83 4.86 -16.45
C THR A 431 -19.45 4.47 -15.02
N HIS A 432 -20.31 4.67 -14.01
CA HIS A 432 -20.01 4.30 -12.61
C HIS A 432 -19.76 2.80 -12.35
N HIS A 433 -19.93 1.94 -13.36
CA HIS A 433 -19.56 0.52 -13.33
C HIS A 433 -18.32 0.19 -14.17
N ASP A 434 -17.81 1.14 -14.94
CA ASP A 434 -16.67 0.96 -15.83
C ASP A 434 -15.41 1.53 -15.16
N ASN A 435 -14.59 0.64 -14.63
CA ASN A 435 -13.31 0.99 -14.02
C ASN A 435 -12.21 1.18 -15.08
N GLY A 436 -12.54 1.13 -16.38
CA GLY A 436 -11.57 1.12 -17.47
C GLY A 436 -10.59 -0.04 -17.28
N ASP A 437 -9.29 0.25 -17.35
CA ASP A 437 -8.22 -0.74 -17.16
C ASP A 437 -7.93 -1.07 -15.67
N VAL A 438 -8.65 -0.46 -14.72
CA VAL A 438 -8.39 -0.62 -13.29
C VAL A 438 -9.03 -1.88 -12.73
N ARG A 439 -8.20 -2.93 -12.62
CA ARG A 439 -8.57 -4.20 -11.98
C ARG A 439 -8.64 -4.10 -10.45
N LEU A 440 -9.81 -4.42 -9.89
CA LEU A 440 -10.06 -4.32 -8.45
C LEU A 440 -10.23 -5.68 -7.76
N TRP A 441 -10.59 -6.74 -8.48
CA TRP A 441 -10.74 -8.06 -7.88
C TRP A 441 -9.39 -8.58 -7.36
N LEU A 442 -9.35 -9.10 -6.14
CA LEU A 442 -8.14 -9.66 -5.53
C LEU A 442 -8.23 -11.19 -5.52
N ASP A 443 -7.15 -11.87 -5.90
CA ASP A 443 -7.10 -13.33 -5.88
C ASP A 443 -7.00 -13.89 -4.45
N PRO A 444 -8.05 -14.52 -3.90
CA PRO A 444 -8.01 -15.04 -2.54
C PRO A 444 -7.02 -16.20 -2.37
N GLN A 445 -6.52 -16.82 -3.43
CA GLN A 445 -5.50 -17.87 -3.32
C GLN A 445 -4.08 -17.30 -3.14
N ARG A 446 -3.85 -16.07 -3.60
CA ARG A 446 -2.52 -15.43 -3.64
C ARG A 446 -2.39 -14.19 -2.77
N VAL A 447 -3.51 -13.72 -2.21
CA VAL A 447 -3.56 -12.67 -1.19
C VAL A 447 -3.89 -13.29 0.16
N ARG A 448 -2.96 -13.26 1.11
CA ARG A 448 -3.10 -13.94 2.42
C ARG A 448 -4.06 -13.23 3.37
N ARG A 449 -4.16 -11.91 3.27
CA ARG A 449 -5.03 -11.11 4.11
C ARG A 449 -5.45 -9.83 3.40
N ALA A 450 -6.72 -9.51 3.46
CA ALA A 450 -7.22 -8.20 3.06
C ALA A 450 -8.17 -7.66 4.14
N VAL A 451 -7.93 -6.43 4.57
CA VAL A 451 -8.79 -5.68 5.50
C VAL A 451 -9.19 -4.38 4.84
N HIS A 452 -10.49 -4.16 4.71
CA HIS A 452 -11.06 -2.97 4.11
C HIS A 452 -11.89 -2.20 5.14
N LEU A 453 -11.49 -0.97 5.46
CA LEU A 453 -12.24 -0.07 6.33
C LEU A 453 -13.08 0.85 5.47
N THR A 454 -14.41 0.76 5.55
CA THR A 454 -15.35 1.53 4.71
C THR A 454 -16.13 2.53 5.52
N ALA A 455 -16.47 3.66 4.90
CA ALA A 455 -17.34 4.66 5.50
C ALA A 455 -18.80 4.19 5.57
N ASP A 456 -19.52 4.57 6.63
CA ASP A 456 -20.95 4.32 6.74
C ASP A 456 -21.68 4.97 5.56
N PRO A 457 -22.47 4.22 4.78
CA PRO A 457 -23.04 4.70 3.53
C PRO A 457 -24.12 5.78 3.71
N SER A 458 -24.64 5.97 4.93
CA SER A 458 -25.57 7.05 5.25
C SER A 458 -24.88 8.36 5.70
N ILE A 459 -23.58 8.30 5.98
CA ILE A 459 -22.76 9.48 6.31
C ILE A 459 -21.94 9.90 5.10
N GLU A 460 -21.17 8.97 4.50
CA GLU A 460 -20.62 9.17 3.17
C GLU A 460 -21.69 8.90 2.14
N CYS A 461 -22.38 9.95 1.70
CA CYS A 461 -23.49 9.86 0.77
C CYS A 461 -23.24 10.58 -0.56
N ARG A 462 -22.01 11.01 -0.86
CA ARG A 462 -21.73 11.74 -2.10
C ARG A 462 -21.93 10.85 -3.31
N TYR A 463 -22.55 11.41 -4.34
CA TYR A 463 -22.86 10.73 -5.60
C TYR A 463 -21.61 10.14 -6.28
N ASN A 464 -20.52 10.89 -6.34
CA ASN A 464 -19.28 10.49 -7.02
C ASN A 464 -18.30 9.69 -6.14
N PHE A 465 -18.71 9.26 -4.94
CA PHE A 465 -17.88 8.48 -4.01
C PHE A 465 -18.45 7.08 -3.83
N SER A 466 -18.67 6.40 -4.95
CA SER A 466 -19.22 5.05 -4.97
C SER A 466 -18.21 4.04 -4.40
N LEU A 467 -18.64 3.27 -3.41
CA LEU A 467 -17.80 2.26 -2.76
C LEU A 467 -17.59 1.07 -3.69
N ASN A 468 -16.34 0.61 -3.78
CA ASN A 468 -16.01 -0.68 -4.41
C ASN A 468 -15.69 -1.70 -3.31
N HIS A 469 -16.60 -2.64 -3.09
CA HIS A 469 -16.47 -3.66 -2.05
C HIS A 469 -15.27 -4.59 -2.31
N LEU A 470 -14.75 -5.17 -1.24
CA LEU A 470 -13.83 -6.28 -1.34
C LEU A 470 -14.57 -7.51 -1.91
N ASN A 471 -13.93 -8.29 -2.78
CA ASN A 471 -14.54 -9.52 -3.27
C ASN A 471 -14.54 -10.61 -2.18
N SER A 472 -15.40 -11.62 -2.31
CA SER A 472 -15.32 -12.87 -1.55
C SER A 472 -15.39 -12.77 -0.01
N VAL A 473 -15.91 -11.68 0.57
CA VAL A 473 -16.02 -11.52 2.03
C VAL A 473 -16.84 -12.65 2.67
N ASP A 474 -17.84 -13.19 1.96
CA ASP A 474 -18.68 -14.29 2.43
C ASP A 474 -18.03 -15.69 2.28
N SER A 475 -16.98 -15.81 1.47
CA SER A 475 -16.41 -17.11 1.04
C SER A 475 -14.95 -17.32 1.44
N ALA A 476 -14.22 -16.24 1.73
CA ALA A 476 -12.80 -16.24 2.09
C ALA A 476 -12.63 -15.66 3.49
N ALA A 477 -12.44 -16.52 4.50
CA ALA A 477 -12.32 -16.10 5.92
C ALA A 477 -11.15 -15.15 6.21
N HIS A 478 -10.24 -14.98 5.26
CA HIS A 478 -9.09 -14.07 5.34
C HIS A 478 -9.30 -12.71 4.69
N PHE A 479 -10.46 -12.44 4.10
CA PHE A 479 -10.86 -11.13 3.58
C PHE A 479 -11.94 -10.55 4.48
N HIS A 480 -11.78 -9.30 4.93
CA HIS A 480 -12.68 -8.72 5.91
C HIS A 480 -12.95 -7.24 5.62
N GLU A 481 -14.22 -6.83 5.74
CA GLU A 481 -14.66 -5.47 5.48
C GLU A 481 -15.42 -4.92 6.68
N PHE A 482 -14.93 -3.82 7.27
CA PHE A 482 -15.61 -3.10 8.33
C PHE A 482 -16.43 -1.95 7.74
N VAL A 483 -17.67 -1.79 8.17
CA VAL A 483 -18.47 -0.57 7.95
C VAL A 483 -18.36 0.30 9.20
N LEU A 484 -17.73 1.46 9.07
CA LEU A 484 -17.34 2.29 10.19
C LEU A 484 -18.07 3.64 10.18
N PRO A 485 -18.52 4.14 11.35
CA PRO A 485 -19.14 5.46 11.46
C PRO A 485 -18.22 6.58 10.98
N GLY A 486 -18.72 7.47 10.13
CA GLY A 486 -17.96 8.62 9.62
C GLY A 486 -17.98 8.72 8.10
N ALA A 487 -17.49 9.83 7.58
CA ALA A 487 -17.35 10.06 6.14
C ALA A 487 -16.03 9.49 5.57
N HIS A 488 -15.85 9.58 4.26
CA HIS A 488 -14.68 9.03 3.53
C HIS A 488 -13.32 9.36 4.18
N SER A 489 -13.05 10.64 4.45
CA SER A 489 -11.79 11.10 5.06
C SER A 489 -11.79 11.02 6.59
N ASP A 490 -12.93 10.74 7.22
CA ASP A 490 -12.94 10.30 8.62
C ASP A 490 -12.36 8.88 8.73
N ILE A 491 -12.46 8.05 7.68
CA ILE A 491 -11.87 6.71 7.63
C ILE A 491 -10.39 6.76 7.20
N GLY A 492 -10.11 7.37 6.05
CA GLY A 492 -8.77 7.39 5.48
C GLY A 492 -7.84 8.48 6.00
N GLY A 493 -8.36 9.46 6.74
CA GLY A 493 -7.61 10.63 7.18
C GLY A 493 -7.63 11.80 6.20
N GLY A 494 -6.90 12.85 6.53
CA GLY A 494 -6.86 14.11 5.77
C GLY A 494 -7.59 15.27 6.43
N TYR A 495 -8.43 15.01 7.44
CA TYR A 495 -9.02 16.07 8.28
C TYR A 495 -8.10 16.46 9.44
N HIS A 496 -8.09 17.75 9.75
CA HIS A 496 -7.22 18.31 10.78
C HIS A 496 -7.70 17.97 12.19
N SER A 497 -6.75 17.67 13.07
CA SER A 497 -6.96 17.74 14.52
C SER A 497 -6.30 18.99 15.07
N ARG A 498 -6.90 19.59 16.10
CA ARG A 498 -6.24 20.66 16.86
C ARG A 498 -4.89 20.22 17.46
N LEU A 499 -4.73 18.92 17.74
CA LEU A 499 -3.51 18.35 18.31
C LEU A 499 -2.33 18.37 17.33
N SER A 500 -2.58 18.55 16.04
CA SER A 500 -1.53 18.65 15.03
C SER A 500 -0.84 20.02 15.03
N TYR A 501 -1.38 21.01 15.76
CA TYR A 501 -0.89 22.38 15.75
C TYR A 501 -0.28 22.79 17.09
N ASN A 502 0.75 23.62 17.05
CA ASN A 502 1.46 24.12 18.22
C ASN A 502 0.62 24.99 19.18
N LYS A 503 -0.55 25.45 18.74
CA LYS A 503 -1.43 26.36 19.49
C LYS A 503 -2.78 25.70 19.71
N SER A 504 -3.05 25.29 20.96
CA SER A 504 -4.28 24.57 21.33
C SER A 504 -5.56 25.40 21.19
N ASP A 505 -5.46 26.73 21.07
CA ASP A 505 -6.58 27.63 20.79
C ASP A 505 -6.72 27.99 19.31
N TYR A 506 -5.98 27.33 18.41
CA TYR A 506 -6.12 27.54 16.98
C TYR A 506 -7.28 26.69 16.42
N LEU A 507 -8.42 27.33 16.18
CA LEU A 507 -9.63 26.62 15.77
C LEU A 507 -9.85 26.62 14.24
N LEU A 508 -9.17 27.47 13.46
CA LEU A 508 -9.38 27.52 12.00
C LEU A 508 -9.35 26.15 11.32
N PRO A 509 -8.36 25.26 11.58
CA PRO A 509 -8.27 24.00 10.84
C PRO A 509 -9.45 23.05 11.08
N ILE A 510 -10.19 23.23 12.18
CA ILE A 510 -11.32 22.40 12.60
C ILE A 510 -12.67 23.13 12.44
N LEU A 511 -12.66 24.37 11.95
CA LEU A 511 -13.88 25.13 11.70
C LEU A 511 -14.43 24.73 10.34
N GLU A 512 -15.54 23.99 10.34
CA GLU A 512 -16.23 23.58 9.13
C GLU A 512 -17.33 24.61 8.80
N LYS A 513 -17.26 25.20 7.61
CA LYS A 513 -18.38 25.92 6.99
C LYS A 513 -18.66 25.28 5.64
N LYS A 514 -19.81 24.64 5.50
CA LYS A 514 -20.20 23.91 4.28
C LYS A 514 -21.53 24.42 3.75
N LEU A 515 -21.59 24.75 2.46
CA LEU A 515 -22.83 25.09 1.76
C LEU A 515 -23.54 23.79 1.39
N VAL A 516 -24.53 23.38 2.18
CA VAL A 516 -25.19 22.08 2.02
C VAL A 516 -26.36 22.13 1.04
N LYS A 517 -26.97 23.30 0.86
CA LYS A 517 -28.04 23.47 -0.11
C LYS A 517 -28.15 24.89 -0.65
N ARG A 518 -28.24 25.00 -1.96
CA ARG A 518 -28.74 26.18 -2.67
C ARG A 518 -30.09 25.89 -3.32
N ALA A 519 -30.97 26.87 -3.26
CA ALA A 519 -32.26 26.85 -3.93
C ALA A 519 -32.51 28.22 -4.56
N SER A 520 -33.04 28.22 -5.78
CA SER A 520 -33.33 29.46 -6.48
C SER A 520 -34.67 29.42 -7.20
N ARG A 521 -35.28 30.60 -7.37
CA ARG A 521 -36.53 30.76 -8.10
C ARG A 521 -36.63 32.15 -8.72
N SER A 522 -36.99 32.20 -10.00
CA SER A 522 -37.29 33.46 -10.69
C SER A 522 -38.64 34.03 -10.26
N PHE A 523 -38.76 35.34 -10.22
CA PHE A 523 -39.98 36.10 -9.96
C PHE A 523 -40.22 37.12 -11.08
N SER A 524 -41.49 37.45 -11.33
CA SER A 524 -41.92 38.40 -12.37
C SER A 524 -43.32 38.94 -12.03
N ASP A 525 -43.95 39.74 -12.88
CA ASP A 525 -45.31 40.24 -12.65
C ASP A 525 -46.35 39.11 -12.44
N ARG A 526 -46.11 37.90 -12.97
CA ARG A 526 -46.96 36.72 -12.77
C ARG A 526 -46.64 35.91 -11.51
N TRP A 527 -45.43 36.04 -11.00
CA TRP A 527 -44.96 35.31 -9.83
C TRP A 527 -44.30 36.30 -8.87
N ASP A 528 -45.07 36.75 -7.88
CA ASP A 528 -44.59 37.78 -6.97
C ASP A 528 -43.32 37.34 -6.22
N LYS A 529 -42.55 38.35 -5.80
CA LYS A 529 -41.26 38.19 -5.13
C LYS A 529 -41.38 37.35 -3.85
N ASP A 530 -42.46 37.56 -3.10
CA ASP A 530 -42.69 36.90 -1.81
C ASP A 530 -42.94 35.40 -1.97
N ARG A 531 -43.69 34.99 -3.00
CA ARG A 531 -43.88 33.58 -3.35
C ARG A 531 -42.59 32.91 -3.78
N ALA A 532 -41.72 33.61 -4.51
CA ALA A 532 -40.40 33.08 -4.87
C ALA A 532 -39.52 32.86 -3.63
N GLU A 533 -39.52 33.80 -2.69
CA GLU A 533 -38.82 33.65 -1.40
C GLU A 533 -39.39 32.48 -0.58
N GLN A 534 -40.72 32.39 -0.43
CA GLN A 534 -41.36 31.28 0.28
C GLN A 534 -41.03 29.92 -0.34
N TYR A 535 -41.00 29.83 -1.67
CA TYR A 535 -40.58 28.62 -2.36
C TYR A 535 -39.14 28.22 -2.02
N VAL A 536 -38.21 29.19 -2.08
CA VAL A 536 -36.80 28.98 -1.76
C VAL A 536 -36.63 28.53 -0.32
N ARG A 537 -37.23 29.25 0.65
CA ARG A 537 -37.18 28.88 2.08
C ARG A 537 -37.74 27.50 2.34
N ARG A 538 -38.86 27.14 1.72
CA ARG A 538 -39.44 25.79 1.81
C ARG A 538 -38.47 24.71 1.31
N LYS A 539 -37.80 24.94 0.18
CA LYS A 539 -36.83 23.98 -0.37
C LYS A 539 -35.61 23.77 0.52
N LEU A 540 -35.13 24.83 1.16
CA LEU A 540 -34.03 24.75 2.14
C LEU A 540 -34.49 24.02 3.41
N ALA A 541 -35.69 24.31 3.91
CA ALA A 541 -36.27 23.61 5.07
C ALA A 541 -36.51 22.12 4.79
N GLU A 542 -37.02 21.76 3.61
CA GLU A 542 -37.18 20.37 3.16
C GLU A 542 -35.85 19.60 3.20
N TYR A 543 -34.77 20.21 2.70
CA TYR A 543 -33.43 19.62 2.77
C TYR A 543 -32.98 19.46 4.23
N LYS A 544 -33.05 20.53 5.03
CA LYS A 544 -32.67 20.51 6.45
C LYS A 544 -33.36 19.36 7.18
N GLN A 545 -34.67 19.19 7.01
CA GLN A 545 -35.41 18.12 7.69
C GLN A 545 -34.97 16.72 7.27
N ARG A 546 -34.61 16.50 6.00
CA ARG A 546 -34.07 15.22 5.52
C ARG A 546 -32.70 14.93 6.14
N ASP A 547 -31.88 15.95 6.24
CA ASP A 547 -30.53 15.86 6.77
C ASP A 547 -30.56 15.67 8.31
N LEU A 548 -31.44 16.35 9.03
CA LEU A 548 -31.68 16.09 10.46
C LEU A 548 -32.13 14.65 10.72
N ALA A 549 -32.89 14.04 9.80
CA ALA A 549 -33.31 12.65 9.92
C ALA A 549 -32.16 11.63 9.83
N THR A 550 -30.97 12.03 9.34
CA THR A 550 -29.76 11.20 9.34
C THR A 550 -28.92 11.35 10.61
N GLY A 551 -29.32 12.26 11.52
CA GLY A 551 -28.70 12.46 12.83
C GLY A 551 -27.91 13.76 12.99
N TRP A 552 -27.85 14.62 11.97
CA TRP A 552 -27.23 15.94 12.10
C TRP A 552 -27.97 16.83 13.10
N GLN A 553 -27.25 17.77 13.72
CA GLN A 553 -27.79 18.60 14.78
C GLN A 553 -28.38 19.89 14.22
N GLU A 554 -29.59 20.24 14.67
CA GLU A 554 -30.25 21.48 14.25
C GLU A 554 -29.44 22.74 14.59
N SER A 555 -28.70 22.72 15.70
CA SER A 555 -27.86 23.82 16.16
C SER A 555 -26.68 24.14 15.25
N ASP A 556 -26.32 23.24 14.34
CA ASP A 556 -25.19 23.42 13.43
C ASP A 556 -25.58 24.18 12.15
N TYR A 557 -26.88 24.33 11.87
CA TYR A 557 -27.35 25.06 10.69
C TYR A 557 -27.45 26.55 10.96
N THR A 558 -27.02 27.35 10.00
CA THR A 558 -27.27 28.79 10.02
C THR A 558 -28.71 29.10 9.60
N GLU A 559 -29.17 30.30 9.94
CA GLU A 559 -30.33 30.86 9.25
C GLU A 559 -30.05 30.95 7.75
N PRO A 560 -31.01 30.59 6.87
CA PRO A 560 -30.82 30.69 5.42
C PRO A 560 -30.48 32.11 4.96
N GLU A 561 -29.38 32.25 4.23
CA GLU A 561 -29.00 33.50 3.57
C GLU A 561 -29.86 33.67 2.31
N ILE A 562 -30.63 34.76 2.21
CA ILE A 562 -31.50 35.05 1.06
C ILE A 562 -30.98 36.29 0.31
N GLU A 563 -30.72 36.12 -0.97
CA GLU A 563 -30.24 37.15 -1.89
C GLU A 563 -31.26 37.41 -3.01
N PHE A 564 -31.42 38.68 -3.37
CA PHE A 564 -32.32 39.11 -4.45
C PHE A 564 -31.51 39.70 -5.61
N ILE A 565 -31.53 39.00 -6.74
CA ILE A 565 -30.86 39.40 -7.97
C ILE A 565 -31.92 39.97 -8.92
N ASN A 566 -31.86 41.28 -9.20
CA ASN A 566 -32.78 41.91 -10.14
C ASN A 566 -32.22 41.82 -11.56
N HIS A 567 -33.01 41.31 -12.51
CA HIS A 567 -32.78 41.59 -13.92
C HIS A 567 -33.40 42.95 -14.26
N SER A 568 -33.15 43.50 -15.46
CA SER A 568 -33.50 44.89 -15.80
C SER A 568 -34.94 45.29 -15.40
N LYS A 569 -35.19 46.60 -15.18
CA LYS A 569 -36.39 47.20 -14.53
C LYS A 569 -37.79 46.74 -15.00
N LYS A 570 -37.92 45.91 -16.05
CA LYS A 570 -39.20 45.46 -16.61
C LYS A 570 -39.37 43.93 -16.73
N GLU A 571 -38.41 43.10 -16.31
CA GLU A 571 -38.44 41.64 -16.59
C GLU A 571 -38.45 40.72 -15.35
N GLY A 572 -38.50 41.28 -14.14
CA GLY A 572 -38.45 40.49 -12.91
C GLY A 572 -37.02 40.19 -12.43
N GLY A 573 -36.85 39.17 -11.60
CA GLY A 573 -35.57 38.84 -10.96
C GLY A 573 -35.49 37.40 -10.48
N ARG A 574 -34.50 37.09 -9.65
CA ARG A 574 -34.27 35.77 -9.06
C ARG A 574 -34.02 35.90 -7.55
N VAL A 575 -34.65 35.02 -6.78
CA VAL A 575 -34.32 34.80 -5.37
C VAL A 575 -33.36 33.63 -5.30
N VAL A 576 -32.24 33.79 -4.61
CA VAL A 576 -31.26 32.72 -4.32
C VAL A 576 -31.16 32.57 -2.82
N GLY A 577 -31.36 31.35 -2.32
CA GLY A 577 -31.21 31.01 -0.92
C GLY A 577 -30.08 30.00 -0.72
N ARG A 578 -29.28 30.22 0.32
CA ARG A 578 -28.13 29.38 0.68
C ARG A 578 -28.26 28.93 2.13
N LEU A 579 -28.14 27.63 2.36
CA LEU A 579 -28.16 27.00 3.69
C LEU A 579 -26.78 26.44 4.00
N TYR A 580 -26.21 26.86 5.13
CA TYR A 580 -24.90 26.39 5.57
C TYR A 580 -25.01 25.57 6.85
N ILE A 581 -24.08 24.64 6.99
CA ILE A 581 -23.68 24.08 8.28
C ILE A 581 -22.40 24.79 8.72
N GLN A 582 -22.32 25.21 9.99
CA GLN A 582 -21.18 25.88 10.59
C GLN A 582 -20.89 25.33 11.99
N ARG A 583 -19.74 24.69 12.16
CA ARG A 583 -19.44 23.91 13.37
C ARG A 583 -17.95 23.65 13.57
N LYS A 584 -17.60 23.00 14.69
CA LYS A 584 -16.23 22.60 15.04
C LYS A 584 -16.14 21.09 14.96
N VAL A 585 -15.38 20.55 14.02
CA VAL A 585 -15.28 19.10 13.77
C VAL A 585 -13.82 18.70 13.89
N GLU A 586 -13.55 17.71 14.72
CA GLU A 586 -12.19 17.24 14.98
C GLU A 586 -11.82 16.04 14.10
N GLY A 587 -10.60 16.03 13.56
CA GLY A 587 -10.03 14.93 12.78
C GLY A 587 -9.66 13.67 13.57
N GLU A 588 -10.20 13.52 14.78
CA GLU A 588 -9.85 12.49 15.75
C GLU A 588 -10.33 11.10 15.34
N LEU A 589 -11.42 11.04 14.57
CA LEU A 589 -12.04 9.79 14.14
C LEU A 589 -11.11 8.97 13.23
N SER A 590 -10.36 9.62 12.34
CA SER A 590 -9.35 8.95 11.51
C SER A 590 -8.25 8.28 12.32
N ARG A 591 -7.92 8.79 13.51
CA ARG A 591 -6.88 8.24 14.39
C ARG A 591 -7.36 7.01 15.17
N LEU A 592 -8.67 6.87 15.37
CA LEU A 592 -9.29 5.64 15.85
C LEU A 592 -9.16 4.52 14.82
N TYR A 593 -9.42 4.84 13.56
CA TYR A 593 -9.34 3.87 12.47
C TYR A 593 -7.91 3.58 12.01
N LEU A 594 -6.99 4.52 12.21
CA LEU A 594 -5.55 4.25 12.11
C LEU A 594 -5.14 3.14 13.09
N ARG A 595 -5.58 3.21 14.35
CA ARG A 595 -5.28 2.20 15.38
C ARG A 595 -5.90 0.85 15.06
N LEU A 596 -7.11 0.84 14.50
CA LEU A 596 -7.76 -0.38 14.01
C LEU A 596 -6.92 -1.05 12.91
N MET A 597 -6.58 -0.31 11.85
CA MET A 597 -5.78 -0.87 10.76
C MET A 597 -4.38 -1.27 11.22
N TYR A 598 -3.71 -0.40 12.00
CA TYR A 598 -2.39 -0.67 12.57
C TYR A 598 -2.39 -1.96 13.38
N GLY A 599 -3.33 -2.12 14.33
CA GLY A 599 -3.35 -3.29 15.20
C GLY A 599 -3.65 -4.59 14.43
N LEU A 600 -4.51 -4.54 13.42
CA LEU A 600 -4.78 -5.69 12.56
C LEU A 600 -3.58 -6.03 11.66
N ALA A 601 -2.91 -5.02 11.11
CA ALA A 601 -1.69 -5.22 10.33
C ALA A 601 -0.57 -5.85 11.20
N GLU A 602 -0.36 -5.34 12.41
CA GLU A 602 0.63 -5.90 13.35
C GLU A 602 0.28 -7.33 13.75
N PHE A 603 -1.00 -7.61 14.03
CA PHE A 603 -1.48 -8.97 14.33
C PHE A 603 -1.17 -9.97 13.20
N HIS A 604 -1.26 -9.53 11.94
CA HIS A 604 -0.91 -10.34 10.77
C HIS A 604 0.58 -10.24 10.38
N GLY A 605 1.42 -9.71 11.27
CA GLY A 605 2.87 -9.73 11.14
C GLY A 605 3.43 -8.73 10.14
N VAL A 606 2.68 -7.68 9.76
CA VAL A 606 3.24 -6.52 9.04
C VAL A 606 4.34 -5.89 9.90
N PRO A 607 5.53 -5.59 9.37
CA PRO A 607 6.66 -5.09 10.16
C PRO A 607 6.50 -3.60 10.47
N ILE A 608 5.53 -3.26 11.30
CA ILE A 608 5.23 -1.92 11.79
C ILE A 608 5.52 -1.82 13.29
N THR A 609 5.91 -0.65 13.78
CA THR A 609 6.22 -0.41 15.21
C THR A 609 5.48 0.82 15.74
N ASP A 610 5.02 0.74 16.98
CA ASP A 610 4.50 1.86 17.77
C ASP A 610 5.40 2.17 18.98
N ASP A 611 6.62 1.65 18.95
CA ASP A 611 7.65 1.78 19.98
C ASP A 611 7.14 1.32 21.35
N ASN A 612 6.58 0.11 21.39
CA ASN A 612 5.95 -0.49 22.58
C ASN A 612 4.83 0.38 23.15
N GLY A 613 4.03 0.97 22.26
CA GLY A 613 2.92 1.86 22.58
C GLY A 613 3.28 3.30 22.91
N PHE A 614 4.56 3.69 22.91
CA PHE A 614 4.99 5.07 23.20
C PHE A 614 4.45 6.07 22.17
N LEU A 615 4.43 5.68 20.88
CA LEU A 615 3.94 6.51 19.77
C LEU A 615 2.59 7.16 20.06
N TRP A 616 1.65 6.41 20.63
CA TRP A 616 0.27 6.85 20.83
C TRP A 616 0.13 7.94 21.89
N GLN A 617 1.17 8.16 22.69
CA GLN A 617 1.22 9.10 23.80
C GLN A 617 2.26 10.22 23.58
N ASP A 618 3.14 10.08 22.59
CA ASP A 618 4.26 10.98 22.33
C ASP A 618 3.79 12.42 22.01
N PRO A 619 4.08 13.41 22.89
CA PRO A 619 3.60 14.76 22.71
C PRO A 619 4.10 15.43 21.42
N ASP A 620 5.23 15.00 20.87
CA ASP A 620 5.81 15.55 19.65
C ASP A 620 5.20 14.95 18.37
N ARG A 621 4.41 13.87 18.52
CA ARG A 621 3.72 13.17 17.41
C ARG A 621 2.20 13.41 17.44
N GLY A 622 1.80 14.68 17.41
CA GLY A 622 0.38 15.12 17.44
C GLY A 622 -0.54 14.48 16.38
N SER A 623 0.02 14.05 15.24
CA SER A 623 -0.71 13.34 14.16
C SER A 623 -1.28 11.97 14.57
N TYR A 624 -0.76 11.38 15.66
CA TYR A 624 -1.12 10.04 16.15
C TYR A 624 -1.94 10.10 17.44
N ARG A 625 -1.82 11.19 18.19
CA ARG A 625 -2.46 11.38 19.49
C ARG A 625 -3.95 11.68 19.36
N VAL A 626 -4.69 11.25 20.36
CA VAL A 626 -6.11 11.57 20.55
C VAL A 626 -6.32 12.27 21.89
N MET A 627 -7.38 13.06 21.98
CA MET A 627 -7.79 13.72 23.22
C MET A 627 -9.20 13.31 23.62
N ASP A 628 -9.49 13.42 24.92
CA ASP A 628 -10.87 13.38 25.40
C ASP A 628 -11.53 14.74 25.12
N PHE A 629 -12.83 14.71 24.86
CA PHE A 629 -13.61 15.90 24.58
C PHE A 629 -14.18 16.47 25.89
N PRO A 630 -14.43 17.80 25.95
CA PRO A 630 -15.15 18.39 27.07
C PRO A 630 -16.44 17.61 27.31
N ALA A 631 -16.72 17.26 28.57
CA ALA A 631 -17.91 16.52 28.93
C ALA A 631 -19.17 17.33 28.54
N GLN A 632 -19.72 17.00 27.38
CA GLN A 632 -21.05 17.47 26.99
C GLN A 632 -22.06 16.70 27.84
N SER A 633 -23.08 17.39 28.36
CA SER A 633 -24.07 16.77 29.25
C SER A 633 -24.71 15.55 28.56
N ASN A 634 -24.60 14.38 29.20
CA ASN A 634 -25.11 13.05 28.84
C ASN A 634 -24.30 12.16 27.88
N ASN A 635 -23.18 12.61 27.29
CA ASN A 635 -22.35 11.74 26.44
C ASN A 635 -21.10 11.22 27.20
N SER A 636 -21.17 10.00 27.73
CA SER A 636 -20.05 9.39 28.47
C SER A 636 -18.82 9.11 27.60
N LEU A 637 -18.98 9.02 26.26
CA LEU A 637 -17.86 8.80 25.36
C LEU A 637 -16.92 10.01 25.30
N ALA A 638 -17.43 11.23 25.53
CA ALA A 638 -16.63 12.45 25.54
C ALA A 638 -15.38 12.33 26.44
N ALA A 639 -15.58 11.88 27.68
CA ALA A 639 -14.53 11.72 28.68
C ALA A 639 -13.74 10.40 28.58
N ASN A 640 -14.11 9.52 27.64
CA ASN A 640 -13.54 8.17 27.50
C ASN A 640 -13.08 7.88 26.07
N PHE A 641 -12.89 8.90 25.24
CA PHE A 641 -12.52 8.71 23.84
C PHE A 641 -11.11 8.11 23.71
N LYS A 642 -10.17 8.53 24.57
CA LYS A 642 -8.85 7.88 24.66
C LYS A 642 -8.95 6.42 25.04
N ALA A 643 -9.81 6.10 26.01
CA ALA A 643 -10.02 4.71 26.44
C ALA A 643 -10.63 3.85 25.33
N LEU A 644 -11.56 4.40 24.54
CA LEU A 644 -12.08 3.73 23.33
C LEU A 644 -10.96 3.45 22.32
N ASN A 645 -10.10 4.44 22.05
CA ASN A 645 -8.98 4.29 21.11
C ASN A 645 -8.01 3.19 21.56
N GLN A 646 -7.66 3.16 22.85
CA GLN A 646 -6.80 2.10 23.40
C GLN A 646 -7.48 0.74 23.31
N LYS A 647 -8.78 0.65 23.68
CA LYS A 647 -9.55 -0.59 23.59
C LYS A 647 -9.58 -1.15 22.17
N VAL A 648 -9.81 -0.31 21.16
CA VAL A 648 -9.82 -0.70 19.75
C VAL A 648 -8.44 -1.18 19.30
N LEU A 649 -7.37 -0.46 19.67
CA LEU A 649 -6.00 -0.89 19.41
C LEU A 649 -5.72 -2.27 20.00
N ASP A 650 -6.02 -2.47 21.29
CA ASP A 650 -5.75 -3.73 21.99
C ASP A 650 -6.53 -4.91 21.37
N MET A 651 -7.81 -4.70 21.02
CA MET A 651 -8.63 -5.71 20.34
C MET A 651 -8.09 -6.04 18.94
N ALA A 652 -7.61 -5.03 18.20
CA ALA A 652 -7.01 -5.20 16.88
C ALA A 652 -5.69 -5.97 16.93
N LYS A 653 -4.78 -5.61 17.86
CA LYS A 653 -3.52 -6.36 18.09
C LYS A 653 -3.74 -7.81 18.50
N GLN A 654 -4.92 -8.14 19.03
CA GLN A 654 -5.33 -9.49 19.41
C GLN A 654 -6.15 -10.21 18.32
N GLY A 655 -6.36 -9.60 17.15
CA GLY A 655 -7.13 -10.19 16.06
C GLY A 655 -8.62 -10.42 16.40
N GLN A 656 -9.21 -9.63 17.29
CA GLN A 656 -10.58 -9.84 17.78
C GLN A 656 -11.64 -9.24 16.86
N TYR A 657 -11.67 -9.67 15.59
CA TYR A 657 -12.56 -9.15 14.53
C TYR A 657 -14.03 -9.02 14.97
N ALA A 658 -14.66 -10.08 15.48
CA ALA A 658 -16.06 -10.04 15.89
C ALA A 658 -16.36 -9.01 17.00
N LYS A 659 -15.41 -8.81 17.93
CA LYS A 659 -15.57 -7.78 18.97
C LYS A 659 -15.38 -6.37 18.41
N LEU A 660 -14.43 -6.22 17.48
CA LEU A 660 -14.22 -4.96 16.76
C LEU A 660 -15.47 -4.57 15.97
N GLU A 661 -16.10 -5.49 15.24
CA GLU A 661 -17.37 -5.23 14.54
C GLU A 661 -18.46 -4.76 15.51
N SER A 662 -18.60 -5.46 16.65
CA SER A 662 -19.60 -5.09 17.67
C SER A 662 -19.33 -3.73 18.34
N GLU A 663 -18.10 -3.23 18.29
CA GLU A 663 -17.72 -1.95 18.89
C GLU A 663 -18.31 -0.75 18.13
N PHE A 664 -18.56 -0.93 16.82
CA PHE A 664 -19.01 0.11 15.88
C PHE A 664 -20.48 -0.02 15.50
N ASP A 665 -21.31 -0.44 16.45
CA ASP A 665 -22.76 -0.56 16.27
C ASP A 665 -23.49 0.79 16.10
N ALA A 666 -24.81 0.72 15.89
CA ALA A 666 -25.65 1.92 15.73
C ALA A 666 -25.61 2.86 16.95
N LYS A 667 -25.42 2.32 18.16
CA LYS A 667 -25.29 3.12 19.37
C LYS A 667 -23.97 3.88 19.35
N ARG A 668 -22.85 3.22 19.03
CA ARG A 668 -21.54 3.87 18.90
C ARG A 668 -21.58 4.98 17.87
N LYS A 669 -22.21 4.73 16.71
CA LYS A 669 -22.41 5.76 15.68
C LYS A 669 -23.11 6.99 16.24
N GLN A 670 -24.21 6.81 16.99
CA GLN A 670 -24.95 7.92 17.59
C GLN A 670 -24.09 8.69 18.61
N GLU A 671 -23.34 7.99 19.46
CA GLU A 671 -22.43 8.62 20.44
C GLU A 671 -21.35 9.47 19.75
N LEU A 672 -20.74 8.96 18.67
CA LEU A 672 -19.73 9.68 17.87
C LEU A 672 -20.33 10.90 17.15
N MET A 673 -21.54 10.78 16.63
CA MET A 673 -22.25 11.90 15.98
C MET A 673 -22.58 13.01 16.97
N GLN A 674 -22.96 12.67 18.20
CA GLN A 674 -23.19 13.65 19.28
C GLN A 674 -21.91 14.39 19.69
N LEU A 675 -20.74 13.76 19.57
CA LEU A 675 -19.45 14.42 19.77
C LEU A 675 -19.03 15.35 18.61
N ASN A 676 -19.84 15.40 17.55
CA ASN A 676 -19.58 16.17 16.34
C ASN A 676 -18.25 15.80 15.67
N LEU A 677 -18.02 14.48 15.52
CA LEU A 677 -16.79 13.91 14.92
C LEU A 677 -16.95 13.49 13.46
N PHE A 678 -18.13 13.65 12.86
CA PHE A 678 -18.35 13.33 11.45
C PHE A 678 -18.27 14.60 10.63
N HIS A 679 -17.37 14.65 9.64
CA HIS A 679 -17.32 15.76 8.71
C HIS A 679 -18.48 15.68 7.72
N HIS A 680 -19.01 16.83 7.31
CA HIS A 680 -20.12 16.86 6.36
C HIS A 680 -19.57 16.75 4.94
N SER A 681 -19.40 15.52 4.47
CA SER A 681 -18.64 15.28 3.24
C SER A 681 -19.30 15.85 1.99
N SER A 682 -20.64 15.87 1.95
CA SER A 682 -21.43 16.40 0.82
C SER A 682 -21.64 17.92 0.89
N ASP A 683 -21.87 18.54 -0.28
CA ASP A 683 -22.30 19.94 -0.41
C ASP A 683 -23.24 20.15 -1.60
N ASP A 684 -23.52 21.41 -1.93
CA ASP A 684 -24.37 21.78 -3.06
C ASP A 684 -23.65 21.78 -4.42
N SER A 685 -22.34 21.50 -4.46
CA SER A 685 -21.58 21.45 -5.71
C SER A 685 -21.99 20.27 -6.57
N PHE A 686 -21.78 20.39 -7.87
CA PHE A 686 -22.11 19.34 -8.82
C PHE A 686 -21.36 18.02 -8.49
N ALA A 687 -20.09 18.12 -8.08
CA ALA A 687 -19.23 16.97 -7.84
C ALA A 687 -19.45 16.29 -6.48
N LEU A 688 -19.90 17.03 -5.46
CA LEU A 688 -20.00 16.52 -4.08
C LEU A 688 -21.43 16.50 -3.54
N LYS A 689 -22.45 16.61 -4.41
CA LYS A 689 -23.85 16.48 -4.02
C LYS A 689 -24.16 15.11 -3.39
N PRO A 690 -25.05 15.07 -2.38
CA PRO A 690 -25.47 13.81 -1.79
C PRO A 690 -26.42 13.04 -2.73
N LEU A 691 -26.35 11.71 -2.69
CA LEU A 691 -27.25 10.80 -3.38
C LEU A 691 -28.45 10.47 -2.48
N TRP A 692 -29.64 10.78 -2.98
CA TRP A 692 -30.91 10.47 -2.32
C TRP A 692 -31.49 9.16 -2.85
N ASP A 693 -31.65 8.18 -1.97
CA ASP A 693 -32.31 6.91 -2.27
C ASP A 693 -33.83 7.09 -2.09
N GLU A 694 -34.55 7.26 -3.20
CA GLU A 694 -36.01 7.43 -3.18
C GLU A 694 -36.76 6.22 -2.61
N SER A 695 -36.18 5.01 -2.71
CA SER A 695 -36.82 3.78 -2.24
C SER A 695 -36.77 3.64 -0.71
N GLN A 696 -35.65 4.07 -0.11
CA GLN A 696 -35.44 4.03 1.34
C GLN A 696 -35.79 5.36 2.01
N GLY A 697 -35.97 6.44 1.23
CA GLY A 697 -36.26 7.77 1.75
C GLY A 697 -35.11 8.34 2.58
N CYS A 698 -33.87 8.04 2.23
CA CYS A 698 -32.68 8.46 2.96
C CYS A 698 -31.50 8.80 2.03
N TYR A 699 -30.51 9.51 2.56
CA TYR A 699 -29.23 9.67 1.88
C TYR A 699 -28.42 8.38 1.98
N LYS A 700 -27.91 7.90 0.84
CA LYS A 700 -27.10 6.68 0.77
C LYS A 700 -26.21 6.70 -0.46
N ARG A 701 -24.91 6.45 -0.31
CA ARG A 701 -24.01 6.31 -1.48
C ARG A 701 -24.28 5.02 -2.25
N SER A 702 -23.95 5.04 -3.53
CA SER A 702 -23.86 3.83 -4.36
C SER A 702 -22.70 2.94 -3.92
N SER A 703 -22.84 1.64 -4.13
CA SER A 703 -21.76 0.69 -3.91
C SER A 703 -21.83 -0.48 -4.90
N TYR A 704 -20.67 -1.06 -5.22
CA TYR A 704 -20.51 -2.06 -6.27
C TYR A 704 -19.64 -3.23 -5.79
N SER A 705 -20.02 -4.44 -6.19
CA SER A 705 -19.18 -5.63 -6.02
C SER A 705 -18.12 -5.70 -7.12
N CYS A 706 -16.94 -6.25 -6.80
CA CYS A 706 -15.87 -6.45 -7.78
C CYS A 706 -15.86 -7.90 -8.27
N GLU A 707 -15.92 -8.09 -9.59
CA GLU A 707 -15.94 -9.39 -10.26
C GLU A 707 -14.57 -9.76 -10.85
N LYS A 708 -14.26 -11.05 -10.93
CA LYS A 708 -13.01 -11.53 -11.55
C LYS A 708 -13.01 -11.21 -13.05
N GLY A 709 -11.91 -10.62 -13.55
CA GLY A 709 -11.72 -10.34 -14.98
C GLY A 709 -12.27 -9.01 -15.48
N LYS A 710 -12.68 -8.10 -14.58
CA LYS A 710 -12.96 -6.70 -14.87
C LYS A 710 -12.01 -5.78 -14.12
#